data_AF-A0A8I2YNP7-F1
#
_entry.id   AF-A0A8I2YNP7-F1
#
_cell.length_a   1.000
_cell.length_b   1.000
_cell.length_c   1.000
_cell.angle_alpha   90.00
_cell.angle_beta   90.00
_cell.angle_gamma   90.00
#
_symmetry.space_group_name_H-M   'P 1'
#
loop_
_entity.id
_entity.type
_entity.pdbx_description
1 polymer ?
#
loop_
_entity_poly.entity_id
_entity_poly.type
_entity_poly.pdbx_seq_one_letter_code
_entity_poly.pdbx_strand_id
1 'polypeptide(L)'
;MSLLSRWLLVLFAVLYFLWLSTHKASTHGPAIHVPFVEDHSLTVILPVIQSTVASLDHLLAPFLVTTTIIMEVAIVCPNSLVPDVHRKLRIILSNATRGHPRVSLYPWSGVTHHHQASVEAIARIKTQWVLLLDEHGFKQVAECDRAYLVHPRAVHLPVGPRGFTGSALNWSQLSSSDRIQPAAFLVPPFVVPSNLLARPLLTTPPSLFWPALGTYVAKSTLGLFGGIVIGADILNKVDCNPTTTNGSDDDPDSRTLVDPSSLPISDGFFVLAFPNKEDLKNFIPATCKLHHKGYTVLAYLYDTIDEAEFSGTVNDRNCTVPYFRRSKETAGLSDWLNSLGFIPDIVIGLDHQDLVSSTFSLILELPPFLNTTLIRLPRRELPYTEWIGTLTLDELRHWNVPEITLSVITNNRPHSLRRLLESIQRTLFYGDKVNIRVNMDQTADPETLHIVYDLEWPHGDIFLHHRVIHGGLLPAVVESWYPHCDDSYGLLLEDDIELSPLAYAWIKMTLLRYKFYTERLAHLLQSSSGSASTSRKSSSSVPPAANPSTRVRSSAPLRSQTPLPPTSPKSHAAGAPSTSPLPGANSTTISPSASPNPPFPVDSSIVPGVRSNKWTKSWKKYFIELVYLRGYVMLYPNYDDFVSLSTNHLEVGSHVRGEPGEVYERKKRLFSLPLMRLVGALARGDGDVGHGPGLLDLPGAALPEWDRLPVLDLLGEVSSMEGIQARGDQRRAELDVCVGVESLPASVRDLLCHIPL
;
A
#
# COMPACT_ATOMS: atom_id res chain seq x y z
N MET A 1 23.12 -11.70 38.10
CA MET A 1 21.92 -11.15 37.44
C MET A 1 22.02 -11.39 35.94
N SER A 2 21.95 -12.67 35.62
CA SER A 2 22.38 -13.30 34.37
C SER A 2 21.20 -13.62 33.46
N LEU A 3 21.45 -13.50 32.16
CA LEU A 3 20.87 -14.28 31.06
C LEU A 3 19.34 -14.37 30.84
N LEU A 4 18.47 -14.06 31.80
CA LEU A 4 17.02 -14.00 31.55
C LEU A 4 16.61 -12.74 30.77
N SER A 5 17.34 -11.62 30.88
CA SER A 5 16.90 -10.33 30.30
C SER A 5 17.02 -10.23 28.77
N ARG A 6 17.80 -11.09 28.09
CA ARG A 6 18.06 -10.95 26.64
C ARG A 6 17.00 -11.59 25.75
N TRP A 7 16.36 -12.66 26.21
CA TRP A 7 15.26 -13.32 25.49
C TRP A 7 13.89 -12.82 25.94
N LEU A 8 13.75 -12.41 27.22
CA LEU A 8 12.49 -11.87 27.74
C LEU A 8 12.13 -10.50 27.15
N LEU A 9 13.08 -9.63 26.77
CA LEU A 9 12.73 -8.36 26.10
C LEU A 9 12.13 -8.56 24.70
N VAL A 10 12.56 -9.61 23.99
CA VAL A 10 12.01 -9.98 22.68
C VAL A 10 10.70 -10.75 22.82
N LEU A 11 10.55 -11.61 23.85
CA LEU A 11 9.33 -12.40 24.05
C LEU A 11 8.18 -11.62 24.74
N PHE A 12 8.47 -10.74 25.70
CA PHE A 12 7.44 -10.03 26.48
C PHE A 12 6.79 -8.90 25.68
N ALA A 13 7.54 -8.27 24.76
CA ALA A 13 7.00 -7.29 23.82
C ALA A 13 6.11 -7.95 22.75
N VAL A 14 6.43 -9.19 22.33
CA VAL A 14 5.65 -9.96 21.36
C VAL A 14 4.36 -10.52 21.98
N LEU A 15 4.38 -10.95 23.24
CA LEU A 15 3.22 -11.58 23.89
C LEU A 15 2.16 -10.61 24.43
N TYR A 16 2.53 -9.37 24.81
CA TYR A 16 1.55 -8.41 25.35
C TYR A 16 0.64 -7.81 24.26
N PHE A 17 1.11 -7.70 23.02
CA PHE A 17 0.33 -7.13 21.91
C PHE A 17 -0.56 -8.16 21.17
N LEU A 18 -0.25 -9.47 21.26
CA LEU A 18 -1.01 -10.53 20.58
C LEU A 18 -2.38 -10.86 21.23
N TRP A 19 -2.68 -10.33 22.42
CA TRP A 19 -3.98 -10.53 23.08
C TRP A 19 -5.12 -9.70 22.47
N LEU A 20 -4.82 -8.62 21.71
CA LEU A 20 -5.85 -7.73 21.16
C LEU A 20 -6.29 -8.05 19.71
N SER A 21 -5.54 -8.85 18.94
CA SER A 21 -5.75 -8.98 17.48
C SER A 21 -6.17 -10.36 16.96
N THR A 22 -6.40 -11.36 17.80
CA THR A 22 -6.74 -12.71 17.30
C THR A 22 -8.24 -12.98 17.33
N HIS A 23 -8.98 -12.55 16.30
CA HIS A 23 -10.20 -13.22 15.79
C HIS A 23 -10.62 -12.63 14.43
N LYS A 24 -10.15 -13.24 13.33
CA LYS A 24 -10.86 -13.44 12.05
C LYS A 24 -9.88 -14.05 11.03
N ALA A 25 -9.76 -15.37 11.04
CA ALA A 25 -9.33 -16.11 9.86
C ALA A 25 -10.60 -16.44 9.07
N SER A 26 -10.79 -15.79 7.92
CA SER A 26 -11.86 -16.13 6.96
C SER A 26 -11.22 -16.78 5.74
N THR A 27 -11.51 -18.05 5.52
CA THR A 27 -11.21 -18.81 4.31
C THR A 27 -12.20 -18.45 3.21
N HIS A 28 -12.04 -17.28 2.60
CA HIS A 28 -12.62 -16.95 1.30
C HIS A 28 -11.60 -16.07 0.55
N GLY A 29 -11.24 -16.45 -0.68
CA GLY A 29 -10.30 -15.69 -1.50
C GLY A 29 -10.77 -14.24 -1.65
N PRO A 30 -9.88 -13.24 -1.58
CA PRO A 30 -10.32 -11.86 -1.58
C PRO A 30 -10.58 -11.42 -3.02
N ALA A 31 -11.87 -11.29 -3.38
CA ALA A 31 -12.25 -10.25 -4.32
C ALA A 31 -11.98 -8.92 -3.61
N ILE A 32 -11.02 -8.14 -4.11
CA ILE A 32 -10.63 -6.87 -3.51
C ILE A 32 -11.65 -5.83 -3.97
N HIS A 33 -12.77 -5.80 -3.24
CA HIS A 33 -13.75 -4.72 -3.21
C HIS A 33 -13.07 -3.42 -2.76
N VAL A 34 -13.59 -2.24 -3.13
CA VAL A 34 -13.29 -1.07 -2.29
C VAL A 34 -13.90 -1.40 -0.93
N PRO A 35 -13.10 -1.37 0.15
CA PRO A 35 -13.62 -1.77 1.43
C PRO A 35 -14.80 -0.86 1.75
N PHE A 36 -15.89 -1.48 2.23
CA PHE A 36 -16.85 -0.74 3.03
C PHE A 36 -16.07 -0.01 4.12
N VAL A 37 -16.58 1.15 4.52
CA VAL A 37 -16.04 1.87 5.67
C VAL A 37 -15.90 0.88 6.82
N GLU A 38 -14.68 0.77 7.38
CA GLU A 38 -14.32 -0.24 8.37
C GLU A 38 -15.26 -0.22 9.57
N ASP A 39 -15.40 -1.36 10.25
CA ASP A 39 -16.18 -1.45 11.48
C ASP A 39 -15.69 -0.38 12.49
N HIS A 40 -16.64 0.32 13.10
CA HIS A 40 -16.43 1.39 14.08
C HIS A 40 -15.61 2.59 13.56
N SER A 41 -15.65 2.87 12.25
CA SER A 41 -14.92 3.99 11.64
C SER A 41 -15.82 5.11 11.09
N LEU A 42 -17.13 5.09 11.39
CA LEU A 42 -18.10 6.12 10.99
C LEU A 42 -18.70 6.85 12.20
N THR A 43 -18.70 8.19 12.18
CA THR A 43 -19.46 9.02 13.14
C THR A 43 -20.58 9.78 12.45
N VAL A 44 -21.78 9.73 13.00
CA VAL A 44 -22.95 10.49 12.54
C VAL A 44 -22.98 11.84 13.24
N ILE A 45 -23.05 12.94 12.50
CA ILE A 45 -23.26 14.29 13.05
C ILE A 45 -24.72 14.68 12.83
N LEU A 46 -25.45 14.87 13.93
CA LEU A 46 -26.85 15.26 13.92
C LEU A 46 -27.03 16.65 14.58
N PRO A 47 -27.31 17.72 13.81
CA PRO A 47 -27.64 19.01 14.38
C PRO A 47 -29.05 19.03 14.99
N VAL A 48 -29.17 19.56 16.21
CA VAL A 48 -30.44 19.74 16.91
C VAL A 48 -30.63 21.22 17.24
N ILE A 49 -31.72 21.78 16.71
CA ILE A 49 -32.13 23.17 16.88
C ILE A 49 -33.46 23.22 17.64
N GLN A 50 -33.87 24.42 18.09
CA GLN A 50 -35.04 24.61 18.94
C GLN A 50 -36.31 23.92 18.40
N SER A 51 -36.53 23.99 17.08
CA SER A 51 -37.70 23.40 16.43
C SER A 51 -37.67 21.87 16.37
N THR A 52 -36.50 21.24 16.47
CA THR A 52 -36.32 19.79 16.31
C THR A 52 -36.12 19.04 17.62
N VAL A 53 -35.91 19.73 18.75
CA VAL A 53 -35.83 19.13 20.09
C VAL A 53 -37.05 18.23 20.37
N ALA A 54 -38.25 18.68 19.98
CA ALA A 54 -39.48 17.94 20.21
C ALA A 54 -39.51 16.58 19.49
N SER A 55 -38.83 16.45 18.34
CA SER A 55 -38.81 15.26 17.49
C SER A 55 -37.51 14.45 17.60
N LEU A 56 -36.68 14.70 18.63
CA LEU A 56 -35.37 14.07 18.78
C LEU A 56 -35.43 12.52 18.82
N ASP A 57 -36.50 11.97 19.37
CA ASP A 57 -36.79 10.54 19.39
C ASP A 57 -36.89 9.94 17.97
N HIS A 58 -37.66 10.59 17.08
CA HIS A 58 -37.76 10.18 15.68
C HIS A 58 -36.45 10.39 14.89
N LEU A 59 -35.70 11.45 15.21
CA LEU A 59 -34.42 11.75 14.52
C LEU A 59 -33.31 10.75 14.89
N LEU A 60 -33.29 10.27 16.14
CA LEU A 60 -32.30 9.31 16.61
C LEU A 60 -32.66 7.85 16.35
N ALA A 61 -33.95 7.53 16.23
CA ALA A 61 -34.41 6.15 16.05
C ALA A 61 -33.64 5.33 14.98
N PRO A 62 -33.29 5.88 13.79
CA PRO A 62 -32.55 5.12 12.78
C PRO A 62 -31.13 4.69 13.20
N PHE A 63 -30.54 5.35 14.19
CA PHE A 63 -29.17 5.12 14.64
C PHE A 63 -29.09 4.39 15.98
N LEU A 64 -30.22 4.18 16.66
CA LEU A 64 -30.30 3.46 17.94
C LEU A 64 -30.52 1.95 17.74
N VAL A 65 -29.88 1.40 16.71
CA VAL A 65 -29.89 -0.03 16.37
C VAL A 65 -28.47 -0.58 16.51
N THR A 66 -28.34 -1.89 16.70
CA THR A 66 -27.03 -2.54 16.72
C THR A 66 -26.39 -2.43 15.33
N THR A 67 -25.18 -1.87 15.26
CA THR A 67 -24.42 -1.69 14.01
C THR A 67 -22.94 -1.89 14.29
N THR A 68 -22.23 -2.46 13.32
CA THR A 68 -20.79 -2.66 13.40
C THR A 68 -20.02 -1.48 12.82
N ILE A 69 -20.63 -0.62 11.99
CA ILE A 69 -19.93 0.46 11.30
C ILE A 69 -19.97 1.79 12.09
N ILE A 70 -21.13 2.17 12.64
CA ILE A 70 -21.27 3.45 13.34
C ILE A 70 -20.68 3.35 14.75
N MET A 71 -19.63 4.13 15.01
CA MET A 71 -19.00 4.22 16.33
C MET A 71 -19.76 5.17 17.25
N GLU A 72 -20.16 6.34 16.72
CA GLU A 72 -20.69 7.44 17.50
C GLU A 72 -21.78 8.22 16.74
N VAL A 73 -22.78 8.72 17.47
CA VAL A 73 -23.73 9.74 17.02
C VAL A 73 -23.46 11.01 17.84
N ALA A 74 -22.83 11.99 17.21
CA ALA A 74 -22.52 13.29 17.78
C ALA A 74 -23.68 14.27 17.55
N ILE A 75 -24.37 14.63 18.63
CA ILE A 75 -25.48 15.60 18.62
C ILE A 75 -24.92 17.00 18.81
N VAL A 76 -25.05 17.84 17.78
CA VAL A 76 -24.57 19.23 17.79
C VAL A 76 -25.74 20.15 18.14
N CYS A 77 -25.70 20.81 19.29
CA CYS A 77 -26.80 21.68 19.75
C CYS A 77 -26.27 22.93 20.49
N PRO A 78 -26.98 24.07 20.44
CA PRO A 78 -26.53 25.28 21.12
C PRO A 78 -26.53 25.11 22.65
N ASN A 79 -25.63 25.82 23.34
CA ASN A 79 -25.49 25.77 24.80
C ASN A 79 -26.83 25.95 25.55
N SER A 80 -27.73 26.77 25.03
CA SER A 80 -29.06 27.01 25.59
C SER A 80 -29.97 25.77 25.59
N LEU A 81 -29.78 24.83 24.65
CA LEU A 81 -30.62 23.65 24.48
C LEU A 81 -30.09 22.40 25.18
N VAL A 82 -28.85 22.44 25.69
CA VAL A 82 -28.21 21.28 26.35
C VAL A 82 -29.09 20.67 27.45
N PRO A 83 -29.73 21.43 28.36
CA PRO A 83 -30.56 20.84 29.42
C PRO A 83 -31.76 20.06 28.87
N ASP A 84 -32.42 20.57 27.84
CA ASP A 84 -33.61 19.97 27.25
C ASP A 84 -33.28 18.75 26.41
N VAL A 85 -32.20 18.82 25.62
CA VAL A 85 -31.68 17.69 24.86
C VAL A 85 -31.23 16.58 25.80
N HIS A 86 -30.49 16.91 26.87
CA HIS A 86 -30.03 15.94 27.85
C HIS A 86 -31.20 15.24 28.56
N ARG A 87 -32.26 15.99 28.92
CA ARG A 87 -33.48 15.42 29.51
C ARG A 87 -34.15 14.41 28.57
N LYS A 88 -34.30 14.74 27.28
CA LYS A 88 -34.88 13.83 26.28
C LYS A 88 -34.00 12.61 26.01
N LEU A 89 -32.69 12.81 25.87
CA LEU A 89 -31.75 11.70 25.65
C LEU A 89 -31.80 10.67 26.76
N ARG A 90 -31.98 11.10 28.02
CA ARG A 90 -32.13 10.18 29.14
C ARG A 90 -33.31 9.22 28.98
N ILE A 91 -34.42 9.70 28.42
CA ILE A 91 -35.64 8.92 28.18
C ILE A 91 -35.47 8.02 26.94
N ILE A 92 -34.85 8.55 25.89
CA ILE A 92 -34.63 7.80 24.64
C ILE A 92 -33.65 6.64 24.89
N LEU A 93 -32.52 6.90 25.54
CA LEU A 93 -31.48 5.91 25.81
C LEU A 93 -31.90 4.87 26.87
N SER A 94 -32.81 5.21 27.78
CA SER A 94 -33.37 4.20 28.72
C SER A 94 -34.21 3.14 28.00
N ASN A 95 -34.74 3.47 26.81
CA ASN A 95 -35.59 2.59 26.01
C ASN A 95 -34.83 1.97 24.82
N ALA A 96 -33.56 2.31 24.62
CA ALA A 96 -32.76 1.84 23.48
C ALA A 96 -32.23 0.40 23.69
N THR A 97 -32.00 -0.30 22.58
CA THR A 97 -31.45 -1.67 22.58
C THR A 97 -29.98 -1.69 23.04
N ARG A 98 -29.56 -2.75 23.75
CA ARG A 98 -28.15 -2.92 24.11
C ARG A 98 -27.28 -3.04 22.86
N GLY A 99 -26.16 -2.31 22.82
CA GLY A 99 -25.22 -2.32 21.68
C GLY A 99 -25.49 -1.27 20.61
N HIS A 100 -26.25 -0.22 20.90
CA HIS A 100 -26.34 0.97 20.04
C HIS A 100 -25.02 1.77 20.04
N PRO A 101 -24.74 2.55 18.98
CA PRO A 101 -23.58 3.46 18.92
C PRO A 101 -23.55 4.45 20.08
N ARG A 102 -22.35 4.93 20.43
CA ARG A 102 -22.20 5.92 21.50
C ARG A 102 -22.89 7.23 21.10
N VAL A 103 -23.78 7.75 21.95
CA VAL A 103 -24.37 9.08 21.74
C VAL A 103 -23.60 10.12 22.56
N SER A 104 -23.12 11.17 21.91
CA SER A 104 -22.35 12.24 22.55
C SER A 104 -22.94 13.62 22.25
N LEU A 105 -22.77 14.56 23.19
CA LEU A 105 -23.27 15.94 23.07
C LEU A 105 -22.13 16.91 22.78
N TYR A 106 -22.26 17.65 21.69
CA TYR A 106 -21.28 18.59 21.17
C TYR A 106 -21.90 19.99 21.22
N PRO A 107 -21.84 20.65 22.38
CA PRO A 107 -22.44 21.96 22.55
C PRO A 107 -21.61 23.04 21.85
N TRP A 108 -22.28 24.08 21.35
CA TRP A 108 -21.66 25.24 20.71
C TRP A 108 -22.26 26.56 21.19
N SER A 109 -21.53 27.66 20.98
CA SER A 109 -21.83 28.97 21.58
C SER A 109 -23.11 29.63 21.07
N GLY A 110 -23.64 29.20 19.91
CA GLY A 110 -24.82 29.79 19.28
C GLY A 110 -24.56 31.06 18.46
N VAL A 111 -23.29 31.44 18.27
CA VAL A 111 -22.88 32.67 17.55
C VAL A 111 -22.80 32.47 16.03
N THR A 112 -22.28 31.32 15.59
CA THR A 112 -22.29 30.86 14.18
C THR A 112 -23.67 30.30 13.79
N HIS A 113 -23.84 29.65 12.64
CA HIS A 113 -25.08 28.95 12.26
C HIS A 113 -24.93 27.43 12.46
N HIS A 114 -26.01 26.66 12.62
CA HIS A 114 -25.92 25.22 12.95
C HIS A 114 -25.23 24.36 11.88
N HIS A 115 -25.34 24.72 10.59
CA HIS A 115 -24.56 24.07 9.53
C HIS A 115 -23.05 24.22 9.73
N GLN A 116 -22.60 25.43 10.08
CA GLN A 116 -21.18 25.69 10.35
C GLN A 116 -20.73 24.95 11.62
N ALA A 117 -21.53 25.00 12.68
CA ALA A 117 -21.25 24.27 13.92
C ALA A 117 -21.13 22.74 13.70
N SER A 118 -21.92 22.19 12.77
CA SER A 118 -21.87 20.76 12.43
C SER A 118 -20.57 20.37 11.74
N VAL A 119 -20.06 21.22 10.85
CA VAL A 119 -18.76 21.00 10.19
C VAL A 119 -17.60 21.23 11.16
N GLU A 120 -17.67 22.26 12.01
CA GLU A 120 -16.65 22.52 13.05
C GLU A 120 -16.56 21.36 14.07
N ALA A 121 -17.66 20.65 14.31
CA ALA A 121 -17.67 19.48 15.18
C ALA A 121 -16.80 18.32 14.64
N ILE A 122 -16.52 18.27 13.34
CA ILE A 122 -15.68 17.22 12.72
C ILE A 122 -14.27 17.20 13.33
N ALA A 123 -13.70 18.37 13.66
CA ALA A 123 -12.38 18.47 14.27
C ALA A 123 -12.27 17.78 15.64
N ARG A 124 -13.40 17.43 16.27
CA ARG A 124 -13.47 16.77 17.58
C ARG A 124 -13.70 15.25 17.47
N ILE A 125 -13.97 14.76 16.27
CA ILE A 125 -14.26 13.35 15.98
C ILE A 125 -12.96 12.56 15.82
N LYS A 126 -12.98 11.28 16.17
CA LYS A 126 -11.81 10.38 16.09
C LYS A 126 -11.88 9.36 14.95
N THR A 127 -13.05 9.24 14.31
CA THR A 127 -13.27 8.30 13.23
C THR A 127 -12.74 8.83 11.89
N GLN A 128 -12.44 7.90 10.97
CA GLN A 128 -11.96 8.24 9.63
C GLN A 128 -13.08 8.78 8.72
N TRP A 129 -14.33 8.44 9.01
CA TRP A 129 -15.49 8.83 8.21
C TRP A 129 -16.55 9.53 9.03
N VAL A 130 -17.26 10.44 8.37
CA VAL A 130 -18.35 11.21 8.95
C VAL A 130 -19.58 11.15 8.03
N LEU A 131 -20.74 10.83 8.61
CA LEU A 131 -22.05 11.06 8.00
C LEU A 131 -22.60 12.39 8.53
N LEU A 132 -22.65 13.41 7.67
CA LEU A 132 -23.25 14.70 8.00
C LEU A 132 -24.76 14.66 7.72
N LEU A 133 -25.57 15.03 8.70
CA LEU A 133 -27.02 15.20 8.56
C LEU A 133 -27.44 16.66 8.66
N ASP A 134 -28.64 16.99 8.19
CA ASP A 134 -29.32 18.24 8.49
C ASP A 134 -30.22 18.07 9.73
N GLU A 135 -30.92 19.15 10.12
CA GLU A 135 -31.84 19.14 11.26
C GLU A 135 -33.05 18.21 11.07
N HIS A 136 -33.30 17.72 9.86
CA HIS A 136 -34.38 16.80 9.51
C HIS A 136 -33.95 15.33 9.49
N GLY A 137 -32.65 15.04 9.62
CA GLY A 137 -32.11 13.69 9.65
C GLY A 137 -32.49 12.90 8.40
N PHE A 138 -33.10 11.73 8.58
CA PHE A 138 -33.55 10.87 7.47
C PHE A 138 -35.00 11.08 7.02
N LYS A 139 -35.73 12.07 7.56
CA LYS A 139 -37.17 12.24 7.29
C LYS A 139 -37.52 12.41 5.80
N GLN A 140 -36.62 13.01 5.00
CA GLN A 140 -36.80 13.28 3.57
C GLN A 140 -35.83 12.50 2.67
N VAL A 141 -35.27 11.39 3.18
CA VAL A 141 -34.25 10.59 2.50
C VAL A 141 -34.89 9.26 2.09
N ALA A 142 -34.68 8.83 0.84
CA ALA A 142 -35.24 7.56 0.36
C ALA A 142 -34.61 6.37 1.12
N GLU A 143 -35.30 5.24 1.18
CA GLU A 143 -34.85 4.07 1.96
C GLU A 143 -33.51 3.52 1.47
N CYS A 144 -33.32 3.40 0.15
CA CYS A 144 -32.06 2.95 -0.44
C CYS A 144 -30.90 3.91 -0.13
N ASP A 145 -31.14 5.23 -0.20
CA ASP A 145 -30.14 6.23 0.16
C ASP A 145 -29.74 6.11 1.63
N ARG A 146 -30.69 5.85 2.54
CA ARG A 146 -30.39 5.62 3.96
C ARG A 146 -29.50 4.41 4.14
N ALA A 147 -29.81 3.30 3.46
CA ALA A 147 -29.05 2.05 3.53
C ALA A 147 -27.59 2.26 3.11
N TYR A 148 -27.35 2.99 2.02
CA TYR A 148 -26.00 3.37 1.60
C TYR A 148 -25.32 4.28 2.63
N LEU A 149 -25.99 5.33 3.12
CA LEU A 149 -25.39 6.33 4.01
C LEU A 149 -24.95 5.76 5.36
N VAL A 150 -25.60 4.69 5.84
CA VAL A 150 -25.20 3.99 7.08
C VAL A 150 -24.21 2.84 6.85
N HIS A 151 -24.05 2.38 5.61
CA HIS A 151 -23.04 1.40 5.20
C HIS A 151 -22.29 1.88 3.93
N PRO A 152 -21.56 3.01 4.01
CA PRO A 152 -20.97 3.64 2.84
C PRO A 152 -19.69 2.92 2.39
N ARG A 153 -19.33 3.16 1.13
CA ARG A 153 -18.03 2.75 0.58
C ARG A 153 -16.96 3.79 0.84
N ALA A 154 -15.71 3.34 0.95
CA ALA A 154 -14.55 4.21 1.25
C ALA A 154 -14.12 5.06 0.03
N VAL A 155 -14.97 6.01 -0.38
CA VAL A 155 -14.72 6.92 -1.52
C VAL A 155 -14.06 8.22 -1.06
N HIS A 156 -12.95 8.62 -1.69
CA HIS A 156 -12.16 9.82 -1.33
C HIS A 156 -12.84 11.18 -1.56
N LEU A 157 -14.12 11.21 -1.95
CA LEU A 157 -14.92 12.42 -2.17
C LEU A 157 -16.22 12.35 -1.35
N PRO A 158 -16.83 13.50 -1.01
CA PRO A 158 -18.15 13.50 -0.40
C PRO A 158 -19.18 12.80 -1.30
N VAL A 159 -19.99 11.92 -0.73
CA VAL A 159 -21.01 11.17 -1.47
C VAL A 159 -22.37 11.27 -0.78
N GLY A 160 -23.41 11.66 -1.52
CA GLY A 160 -24.77 11.73 -0.98
C GLY A 160 -25.84 11.88 -2.06
N PRO A 161 -27.13 11.72 -1.71
CA PRO A 161 -28.22 11.76 -2.68
C PRO A 161 -28.59 13.16 -3.19
N ARG A 162 -28.13 14.23 -2.53
CA ARG A 162 -28.53 15.62 -2.85
C ARG A 162 -27.33 16.48 -3.23
N GLY A 163 -27.23 16.82 -4.51
CA GLY A 163 -26.18 17.69 -5.03
C GLY A 163 -26.70 18.73 -6.02
N PHE A 164 -25.91 19.78 -6.18
CA PHE A 164 -26.20 20.92 -7.05
C PHE A 164 -25.07 21.13 -8.04
N THR A 165 -25.41 21.61 -9.23
CA THR A 165 -24.46 22.02 -10.27
C THR A 165 -24.78 23.44 -10.73
N GLY A 166 -23.82 24.13 -11.34
CA GLY A 166 -23.98 25.52 -11.78
C GLY A 166 -22.80 26.42 -11.43
N SER A 167 -23.01 27.73 -11.47
CA SER A 167 -22.00 28.74 -11.12
C SER A 167 -22.59 29.76 -10.16
N ALA A 168 -21.75 30.27 -9.25
CA ALA A 168 -21.92 31.20 -8.10
C ALA A 168 -23.30 31.77 -7.71
N LEU A 169 -24.22 32.06 -8.65
CA LEU A 169 -25.54 32.64 -8.41
C LEU A 169 -26.72 31.87 -9.06
N ASN A 170 -26.46 30.83 -9.84
CA ASN A 170 -27.50 30.03 -10.51
C ASN A 170 -27.21 28.53 -10.36
N TRP A 171 -27.81 27.92 -9.34
CA TRP A 171 -27.63 26.51 -9.00
C TRP A 171 -28.85 25.69 -9.41
N SER A 172 -28.63 24.63 -10.18
CA SER A 172 -29.64 23.63 -10.49
C SER A 172 -29.43 22.38 -9.64
N GLN A 173 -30.52 21.86 -9.07
CA GLN A 173 -30.49 20.60 -8.36
C GLN A 173 -30.32 19.45 -9.37
N LEU A 174 -29.41 18.53 -9.07
CA LEU A 174 -29.26 17.32 -9.88
C LEU A 174 -30.47 16.41 -9.64
N SER A 175 -31.08 15.93 -10.72
CA SER A 175 -32.20 14.99 -10.65
C SER A 175 -31.70 13.58 -10.40
N SER A 176 -32.51 12.73 -9.76
CA SER A 176 -32.17 11.30 -9.62
C SER A 176 -32.06 10.69 -11.02
N SER A 177 -30.89 10.18 -11.36
CA SER A 177 -30.65 9.45 -12.62
C SER A 177 -29.98 8.13 -12.31
N ASP A 178 -29.96 7.21 -13.28
CA ASP A 178 -29.31 5.91 -13.18
C ASP A 178 -27.76 6.00 -13.18
N ARG A 179 -27.22 7.23 -13.18
CA ARG A 179 -25.80 7.52 -13.31
C ARG A 179 -25.27 8.34 -12.14
N ILE A 180 -24.01 8.07 -11.81
CA ILE A 180 -23.23 8.85 -10.87
C ILE A 180 -23.01 10.26 -11.45
N GLN A 181 -23.35 11.31 -10.70
CA GLN A 181 -23.30 12.69 -11.18
C GLN A 181 -22.36 13.56 -10.32
N PRO A 182 -21.48 14.38 -10.93
CA PRO A 182 -20.68 15.34 -10.19
C PRO A 182 -21.54 16.50 -9.69
N ALA A 183 -21.29 16.91 -8.44
CA ALA A 183 -21.91 18.09 -7.87
C ALA A 183 -20.87 19.16 -7.55
N ALA A 184 -21.19 20.42 -7.85
CA ALA A 184 -20.42 21.57 -7.40
C ALA A 184 -20.39 21.64 -5.85
N PHE A 185 -21.47 21.21 -5.21
CA PHE A 185 -21.53 20.96 -3.77
C PHE A 185 -22.67 19.97 -3.45
N LEU A 186 -22.51 19.25 -2.33
CA LEU A 186 -23.57 18.47 -1.73
C LEU A 186 -24.22 19.25 -0.58
N VAL A 187 -25.48 18.93 -0.31
CA VAL A 187 -26.15 19.28 0.94
C VAL A 187 -26.39 17.99 1.72
N PRO A 188 -26.37 18.01 3.07
CA PRO A 188 -26.66 16.82 3.86
C PRO A 188 -27.97 16.15 3.40
N PRO A 189 -28.16 14.83 3.59
CA PRO A 189 -27.17 13.93 4.14
C PRO A 189 -26.08 13.57 3.12
N PHE A 190 -24.83 13.45 3.57
CA PHE A 190 -23.75 12.88 2.77
C PHE A 190 -22.64 12.33 3.67
N VAL A 191 -21.90 11.34 3.16
CA VAL A 191 -20.73 10.75 3.82
C VAL A 191 -19.47 11.38 3.26
N VAL A 192 -18.46 11.59 4.11
CA VAL A 192 -17.20 12.23 3.73
C VAL A 192 -16.03 11.73 4.61
N PRO A 193 -14.80 11.63 4.07
CA PRO A 193 -13.59 11.43 4.88
C PRO A 193 -13.39 12.58 5.88
N SER A 194 -13.11 12.26 7.14
CA SER A 194 -12.99 13.26 8.21
C SER A 194 -11.81 14.21 8.00
N ASN A 195 -10.71 13.72 7.44
CA ASN A 195 -9.51 14.50 7.11
C ASN A 195 -9.80 15.59 6.06
N LEU A 196 -10.74 15.36 5.14
CA LEU A 196 -11.08 16.31 4.08
C LEU A 196 -11.74 17.58 4.63
N LEU A 197 -12.41 17.49 5.78
CA LEU A 197 -13.16 18.59 6.40
C LEU A 197 -12.63 18.96 7.80
N ALA A 198 -11.38 18.59 8.13
CA ALA A 198 -10.84 18.81 9.48
C ALA A 198 -10.54 20.29 9.83
N ARG A 199 -10.37 21.18 8.83
CA ARG A 199 -10.07 22.62 9.02
C ARG A 199 -10.70 23.60 8.01
N PRO A 200 -12.01 23.58 7.73
CA PRO A 200 -12.64 24.56 6.86
C PRO A 200 -12.89 25.87 7.60
N LEU A 201 -11.98 26.85 7.49
CA LEU A 201 -12.23 28.22 7.94
C LEU A 201 -13.11 28.94 6.90
N LEU A 202 -14.43 28.77 7.01
CA LEU A 202 -15.41 29.35 6.08
C LEU A 202 -16.17 30.50 6.74
N THR A 203 -15.85 31.73 6.38
CA THR A 203 -16.62 32.93 6.77
C THR A 203 -17.63 33.26 5.66
N THR A 204 -18.79 32.62 5.68
CA THR A 204 -19.83 32.81 4.65
C THR A 204 -21.23 32.92 5.26
N PRO A 205 -22.16 33.65 4.62
CA PRO A 205 -23.55 33.68 5.06
C PRO A 205 -24.19 32.28 4.95
N PRO A 206 -25.21 31.95 5.77
CA PRO A 206 -25.80 30.60 5.83
C PRO A 206 -26.27 30.05 4.48
N SER A 207 -26.81 30.90 3.60
CA SER A 207 -27.29 30.50 2.27
C SER A 207 -26.18 30.09 1.29
N LEU A 208 -24.94 30.51 1.53
CA LEU A 208 -23.78 30.20 0.68
C LEU A 208 -22.83 29.18 1.33
N PHE A 209 -23.19 28.66 2.50
CA PHE A 209 -22.31 27.77 3.28
C PHE A 209 -21.96 26.49 2.52
N TRP A 210 -22.95 25.74 2.02
CA TRP A 210 -22.70 24.50 1.28
C TRP A 210 -21.96 24.72 -0.06
N PRO A 211 -22.30 25.73 -0.89
CA PRO A 211 -21.47 26.10 -2.04
C PRO A 211 -20.01 26.43 -1.69
N ALA A 212 -19.78 27.15 -0.59
CA ALA A 212 -18.44 27.49 -0.13
C ALA A 212 -17.67 26.25 0.37
N LEU A 213 -18.36 25.35 1.07
CA LEU A 213 -17.79 24.06 1.48
C LEU A 213 -17.45 23.18 0.28
N GLY A 214 -18.31 23.11 -0.73
CA GLY A 214 -18.02 22.39 -1.98
C GLY A 214 -16.83 22.98 -2.72
N THR A 215 -16.70 24.31 -2.74
CA THR A 215 -15.52 24.99 -3.30
C THR A 215 -14.24 24.67 -2.51
N TYR A 216 -14.33 24.57 -1.19
CA TYR A 216 -13.23 24.15 -0.34
C TYR A 216 -12.81 22.71 -0.64
N VAL A 217 -13.77 21.78 -0.70
CA VAL A 217 -13.54 20.38 -1.09
C VAL A 217 -12.86 20.29 -2.45
N ALA A 218 -13.40 20.97 -3.47
CA ALA A 218 -12.84 20.97 -4.82
C ALA A 218 -11.38 21.43 -4.88
N LYS A 219 -11.00 22.39 -4.02
CA LYS A 219 -9.62 22.86 -3.90
C LYS A 219 -8.72 21.87 -3.18
N SER A 220 -9.24 21.18 -2.17
CA SER A 220 -8.49 20.20 -1.37
C SER A 220 -8.22 18.89 -2.12
N THR A 221 -8.96 18.58 -3.19
CA THR A 221 -8.83 17.32 -3.95
C THR A 221 -8.22 17.48 -5.35
N LEU A 222 -7.41 18.53 -5.59
CA LEU A 222 -6.72 18.78 -6.88
C LEU A 222 -7.66 18.84 -8.12
N GLY A 223 -8.98 19.03 -7.95
CA GLY A 223 -9.96 18.98 -9.05
C GLY A 223 -11.40 19.47 -8.74
N LEU A 224 -11.83 20.44 -9.55
CA LEU A 224 -13.14 21.01 -9.98
C LEU A 224 -14.49 20.85 -9.21
N PHE A 225 -14.74 19.87 -8.32
CA PHE A 225 -16.10 19.58 -7.80
C PHE A 225 -16.18 19.33 -6.28
N GLY A 226 -17.34 19.60 -5.68
CA GLY A 226 -17.56 19.52 -4.23
C GLY A 226 -18.16 18.21 -3.71
N GLY A 227 -18.46 17.25 -4.58
CA GLY A 227 -18.93 15.90 -4.22
C GLY A 227 -19.62 15.14 -5.35
N ILE A 228 -20.16 13.97 -5.01
CA ILE A 228 -20.78 13.02 -5.94
C ILE A 228 -22.23 12.72 -5.52
N VAL A 229 -23.15 12.74 -6.48
CA VAL A 229 -24.54 12.27 -6.33
C VAL A 229 -24.70 10.85 -6.85
N ILE A 230 -25.23 9.96 -6.01
CA ILE A 230 -25.53 8.57 -6.37
C ILE A 230 -26.98 8.47 -6.87
N GLY A 231 -27.19 7.62 -7.88
CA GLY A 231 -28.51 7.31 -8.44
C GLY A 231 -29.25 6.21 -7.69
N ALA A 232 -30.59 6.26 -7.68
CA ALA A 232 -31.47 5.33 -6.97
C ALA A 232 -31.39 3.88 -7.49
N ASP A 233 -31.11 3.66 -8.78
CA ASP A 233 -31.18 2.33 -9.40
C ASP A 233 -29.87 1.53 -9.37
N ILE A 234 -28.73 2.20 -9.12
CA ILE A 234 -27.44 1.54 -8.87
C ILE A 234 -27.50 0.69 -7.58
N LEU A 235 -28.35 1.09 -6.63
CA LEU A 235 -28.61 0.40 -5.37
C LEU A 235 -29.69 -0.69 -5.52
N ASN A 236 -30.64 -0.58 -6.46
CA ASN A 236 -31.70 -1.57 -6.66
C ASN A 236 -31.19 -2.91 -7.22
N LYS A 237 -30.02 -2.93 -7.87
CA LYS A 237 -29.37 -4.19 -8.29
C LYS A 237 -28.63 -4.91 -7.16
N VAL A 238 -28.51 -4.30 -5.99
CA VAL A 238 -27.87 -4.87 -4.80
C VAL A 238 -28.89 -4.87 -3.66
N ASP A 239 -29.69 -5.94 -3.61
CA ASP A 239 -30.52 -6.34 -2.46
C ASP A 239 -31.48 -5.29 -1.88
N CYS A 240 -32.61 -5.07 -2.56
CA CYS A 240 -33.82 -4.53 -1.93
C CYS A 240 -35.03 -5.42 -2.27
N ASN A 241 -35.32 -6.39 -1.39
CA ASN A 241 -36.39 -7.42 -1.35
C ASN A 241 -36.17 -8.77 -2.09
N PRO A 242 -36.23 -9.92 -1.37
CA PRO A 242 -36.22 -11.27 -1.96
C PRO A 242 -37.60 -11.76 -2.41
N THR A 243 -38.54 -10.88 -2.78
CA THR A 243 -39.88 -11.30 -3.16
C THR A 243 -40.45 -10.41 -4.26
N THR A 244 -40.22 -10.83 -5.50
CA THR A 244 -41.18 -10.96 -6.63
C THR A 244 -40.43 -10.83 -7.95
N THR A 245 -39.88 -11.94 -8.44
CA THR A 245 -39.59 -12.11 -9.87
C THR A 245 -40.90 -12.39 -10.60
N ASN A 246 -41.58 -11.34 -11.03
CA ASN A 246 -42.47 -11.44 -12.17
C ASN A 246 -41.72 -10.85 -13.35
N GLY A 247 -41.27 -11.74 -14.24
CA GLY A 247 -40.65 -11.37 -15.50
C GLY A 247 -41.65 -10.59 -16.35
N SER A 248 -41.26 -9.39 -16.73
CA SER A 248 -41.65 -8.82 -18.01
C SER A 248 -40.46 -9.00 -18.94
N ASP A 249 -40.66 -9.82 -19.96
CA ASP A 249 -39.78 -9.95 -21.12
C ASP A 249 -39.63 -8.56 -21.78
N ASP A 250 -38.55 -7.86 -21.45
CA ASP A 250 -38.01 -6.83 -22.34
C ASP A 250 -36.76 -7.42 -23.00
N ASP A 251 -36.94 -7.73 -24.28
CA ASP A 251 -35.96 -8.25 -25.23
C ASP A 251 -34.71 -7.35 -25.27
N PRO A 252 -33.50 -7.83 -24.90
CA PRO A 252 -32.29 -7.04 -25.01
C PRO A 252 -31.80 -7.13 -26.45
N ASP A 253 -32.30 -6.23 -27.29
CA ASP A 253 -31.83 -6.06 -28.65
C ASP A 253 -30.31 -5.75 -28.61
N SER A 254 -29.53 -6.72 -29.06
CA SER A 254 -28.07 -6.74 -29.03
C SER A 254 -27.48 -5.57 -29.80
N ARG A 255 -26.82 -4.66 -29.09
CA ARG A 255 -25.88 -3.70 -29.69
C ARG A 255 -24.52 -3.81 -29.02
N THR A 256 -23.90 -4.98 -29.13
CA THR A 256 -22.47 -5.17 -28.90
C THR A 256 -21.70 -4.30 -29.90
N LEU A 257 -20.94 -3.31 -29.39
CA LEU A 257 -20.12 -2.42 -30.22
C LEU A 257 -18.86 -3.12 -30.77
N VAL A 258 -18.52 -4.27 -30.20
CA VAL A 258 -17.46 -5.16 -30.64
C VAL A 258 -18.11 -6.47 -31.07
N ASP A 259 -17.93 -6.87 -32.33
CA ASP A 259 -18.42 -8.15 -32.82
C ASP A 259 -17.71 -9.28 -32.05
N PRO A 260 -18.43 -10.09 -31.23
CA PRO A 260 -17.83 -11.17 -30.44
C PRO A 260 -17.09 -12.20 -31.30
N SER A 261 -17.47 -12.33 -32.58
CA SER A 261 -16.82 -13.22 -33.54
C SER A 261 -15.51 -12.68 -34.14
N SER A 262 -15.21 -11.40 -33.89
CA SER A 262 -13.98 -10.70 -34.32
C SER A 262 -12.93 -10.59 -33.22
N LEU A 263 -13.28 -10.92 -31.97
CA LEU A 263 -12.35 -10.90 -30.85
C LEU A 263 -11.38 -12.10 -30.97
N PRO A 264 -10.05 -11.87 -30.91
CA PRO A 264 -9.10 -12.98 -30.90
C PRO A 264 -9.34 -13.85 -29.66
N ILE A 265 -9.09 -15.15 -29.79
CA ILE A 265 -8.97 -16.05 -28.64
C ILE A 265 -7.88 -15.44 -27.75
N SER A 266 -8.29 -14.91 -26.60
CA SER A 266 -7.46 -14.08 -25.73
C SER A 266 -7.31 -14.75 -24.39
N ASP A 267 -6.07 -14.79 -23.89
CA ASP A 267 -5.75 -15.36 -22.58
C ASP A 267 -6.14 -14.40 -21.41
N GLY A 268 -6.65 -13.20 -21.73
CA GLY A 268 -7.13 -12.19 -20.77
C GLY A 268 -7.58 -10.89 -21.43
N PHE A 269 -8.46 -10.13 -20.74
CA PHE A 269 -9.02 -8.87 -21.23
C PHE A 269 -8.63 -7.68 -20.35
N PHE A 270 -8.00 -6.69 -20.97
CA PHE A 270 -7.54 -5.46 -20.32
C PHE A 270 -8.28 -4.25 -20.89
N VAL A 271 -8.70 -3.39 -19.98
CA VAL A 271 -9.28 -2.09 -20.31
C VAL A 271 -8.37 -0.98 -19.79
N LEU A 272 -8.06 -0.02 -20.66
CA LEU A 272 -7.36 1.20 -20.31
C LEU A 272 -8.35 2.37 -20.29
N ALA A 273 -8.49 3.08 -19.19
CA ALA A 273 -9.37 4.24 -19.06
C ALA A 273 -8.54 5.49 -18.79
N PHE A 274 -8.31 6.30 -19.82
CA PHE A 274 -7.50 7.52 -19.75
C PHE A 274 -8.29 8.72 -20.28
N PRO A 275 -8.01 9.96 -19.84
CA PRO A 275 -8.81 11.11 -20.27
C PRO A 275 -8.55 11.46 -21.74
N ASN A 276 -7.29 11.39 -22.17
CA ASN A 276 -6.84 11.86 -23.48
C ASN A 276 -5.80 10.92 -24.12
N LYS A 277 -5.50 11.19 -25.38
CA LYS A 277 -4.54 10.40 -26.18
C LYS A 277 -3.10 10.50 -25.67
N GLU A 278 -2.73 11.58 -24.98
CA GLU A 278 -1.38 11.76 -24.44
C GLU A 278 -1.11 10.82 -23.26
N ASP A 279 -2.08 10.71 -22.35
CA ASP A 279 -2.01 9.77 -21.22
C ASP A 279 -1.96 8.32 -21.73
N LEU A 280 -2.80 7.99 -22.72
CA LEU A 280 -2.72 6.68 -23.39
C LEU A 280 -1.34 6.45 -24.01
N LYS A 281 -0.77 7.43 -24.73
CA LYS A 281 0.57 7.34 -25.33
C LYS A 281 1.66 7.04 -24.30
N ASN A 282 1.60 7.65 -23.13
CA ASN A 282 2.57 7.42 -22.07
C ASN A 282 2.54 5.98 -21.52
N PHE A 283 1.39 5.30 -21.61
CA PHE A 283 1.22 3.91 -21.18
C PHE A 283 1.47 2.87 -22.29
N ILE A 284 1.58 3.28 -23.56
CA ILE A 284 1.76 2.38 -24.71
C ILE A 284 2.90 1.36 -24.53
N PRO A 285 4.09 1.71 -24.02
CA PRO A 285 5.16 0.72 -23.85
C PRO A 285 4.75 -0.51 -23.03
N ALA A 286 3.95 -0.32 -21.97
CA ALA A 286 3.37 -1.41 -21.18
C ALA A 286 2.32 -2.18 -21.98
N THR A 287 1.40 -1.47 -22.65
CA THR A 287 0.36 -2.06 -23.50
C THR A 287 0.93 -2.98 -24.58
N CYS A 288 2.02 -2.58 -25.22
CA CYS A 288 2.64 -3.35 -26.29
C CYS A 288 3.19 -4.68 -25.79
N LYS A 289 3.80 -4.70 -24.61
CA LYS A 289 4.25 -5.95 -23.99
C LYS A 289 3.07 -6.87 -23.65
N LEU A 290 1.96 -6.32 -23.17
CA LEU A 290 0.73 -7.10 -22.93
C LEU A 290 0.18 -7.69 -24.24
N HIS A 291 0.13 -6.90 -25.31
CA HIS A 291 -0.35 -7.37 -26.61
C HIS A 291 0.55 -8.48 -27.19
N HIS A 292 1.87 -8.34 -27.09
CA HIS A 292 2.83 -9.37 -27.51
C HIS A 292 2.70 -10.69 -26.75
N LYS A 293 2.09 -10.68 -25.54
CA LYS A 293 1.78 -11.88 -24.77
C LYS A 293 0.45 -12.55 -25.15
N GLY A 294 -0.31 -11.97 -26.09
CA GLY A 294 -1.60 -12.50 -26.53
C GLY A 294 -2.81 -11.93 -25.79
N TYR A 295 -2.63 -10.92 -24.93
CA TYR A 295 -3.75 -10.28 -24.26
C TYR A 295 -4.45 -9.26 -25.16
N THR A 296 -5.78 -9.17 -25.00
CA THR A 296 -6.60 -8.15 -25.65
C THR A 296 -6.63 -6.90 -24.78
N VAL A 297 -6.20 -5.77 -25.34
CA VAL A 297 -6.19 -4.48 -24.65
C VAL A 297 -7.02 -3.47 -25.42
N LEU A 298 -8.07 -2.94 -24.80
CA LEU A 298 -8.90 -1.86 -25.37
C LEU A 298 -8.75 -0.60 -24.54
N ALA A 299 -8.69 0.56 -25.18
CA ALA A 299 -8.63 1.83 -24.48
C ALA A 299 -9.91 2.66 -24.64
N TYR A 300 -10.28 3.40 -23.60
CA TYR A 300 -11.39 4.34 -23.58
C TYR A 300 -10.90 5.72 -23.17
N LEU A 301 -11.15 6.70 -24.05
CA LEU A 301 -10.83 8.11 -23.86
C LEU A 301 -12.07 8.88 -23.41
N TYR A 302 -12.10 9.29 -22.14
CA TYR A 302 -13.32 9.83 -21.51
C TYR A 302 -13.48 11.35 -21.53
N ASP A 303 -12.43 12.13 -21.84
CA ASP A 303 -12.46 13.60 -21.81
C ASP A 303 -12.58 14.24 -23.22
N THR A 304 -12.38 13.47 -24.29
CA THR A 304 -12.47 13.99 -25.67
C THR A 304 -13.92 13.98 -26.16
N ILE A 305 -14.57 15.15 -26.19
CA ILE A 305 -15.98 15.29 -26.58
C ILE A 305 -16.15 15.58 -28.09
N ASP A 306 -15.13 16.11 -28.79
CA ASP A 306 -15.30 16.73 -30.13
C ASP A 306 -14.22 16.36 -31.17
N GLU A 307 -14.17 15.09 -31.59
CA GLU A 307 -13.59 14.74 -32.90
C GLU A 307 -14.49 13.73 -33.61
N ALA A 308 -14.67 13.91 -34.93
CA ALA A 308 -15.64 13.22 -35.79
C ALA A 308 -15.54 11.67 -35.88
N GLU A 309 -14.61 11.04 -35.15
CA GLU A 309 -14.37 9.59 -35.17
C GLU A 309 -14.51 8.99 -33.75
N PHE A 310 -15.44 8.04 -33.61
CA PHE A 310 -15.74 7.34 -32.35
C PHE A 310 -14.64 6.38 -31.89
N SER A 311 -13.89 5.82 -32.83
CA SER A 311 -12.80 4.89 -32.59
C SER A 311 -11.58 5.33 -33.39
N GLY A 312 -10.40 5.04 -32.88
CA GLY A 312 -9.16 5.25 -33.62
C GLY A 312 -8.04 4.36 -33.10
N THR A 313 -6.84 4.58 -33.60
CA THR A 313 -5.67 3.85 -33.17
C THR A 313 -4.54 4.79 -32.74
N VAL A 314 -3.80 4.39 -31.71
CA VAL A 314 -2.51 5.01 -31.40
C VAL A 314 -1.40 4.05 -31.78
N ASN A 315 -0.46 4.55 -32.56
CA ASN A 315 0.69 3.78 -33.03
C ASN A 315 1.94 4.27 -32.29
N ASP A 316 2.70 3.33 -31.73
CA ASP A 316 4.10 3.54 -31.37
C ASP A 316 4.93 2.40 -31.96
N ARG A 317 5.88 2.74 -32.83
CA ARG A 317 6.75 1.81 -33.56
C ARG A 317 5.96 0.68 -34.26
N ASN A 318 5.87 -0.48 -33.63
CA ASN A 318 5.26 -1.73 -34.16
C ASN A 318 4.01 -2.16 -33.39
N CYS A 319 3.43 -1.27 -32.59
CA CYS A 319 2.32 -1.59 -31.70
C CYS A 319 1.19 -0.60 -31.94
N THR A 320 0.03 -1.14 -32.26
CA THR A 320 -1.18 -0.40 -32.57
C THR A 320 -2.23 -0.71 -31.52
N VAL A 321 -2.60 0.31 -30.73
CA VAL A 321 -3.60 0.17 -29.68
C VAL A 321 -4.91 0.81 -30.15
N PRO A 322 -6.00 0.04 -30.29
CA PRO A 322 -7.31 0.60 -30.58
C PRO A 322 -7.83 1.34 -29.35
N TYR A 323 -8.42 2.51 -29.57
CA TYR A 323 -9.12 3.26 -28.54
C TYR A 323 -10.50 3.70 -29.03
N PHE A 324 -11.41 3.81 -28.08
CA PHE A 324 -12.77 4.32 -28.25
C PHE A 324 -12.88 5.64 -27.50
N ARG A 325 -13.66 6.57 -28.04
CA ARG A 325 -13.96 7.84 -27.39
C ARG A 325 -15.36 7.82 -26.81
N ARG A 326 -15.61 8.74 -25.87
CA ARG A 326 -16.96 9.02 -25.39
C ARG A 326 -17.90 9.35 -26.56
N SER A 327 -19.11 8.78 -26.55
CA SER A 327 -20.17 9.09 -27.52
C SER A 327 -21.50 9.34 -26.83
N LYS A 328 -22.53 9.68 -27.60
CA LYS A 328 -23.90 9.80 -27.07
C LYS A 328 -24.43 8.48 -26.51
N GLU A 329 -23.96 7.35 -27.04
CA GLU A 329 -24.39 6.00 -26.67
C GLU A 329 -23.54 5.44 -25.51
N THR A 330 -22.24 5.72 -25.49
CA THR A 330 -21.31 5.37 -24.41
C THR A 330 -20.86 6.63 -23.68
N ALA A 331 -21.78 7.21 -22.91
CA ALA A 331 -21.59 8.50 -22.28
C ALA A 331 -20.76 8.43 -20.98
N GLY A 332 -20.52 7.25 -20.42
CA GLY A 332 -19.62 7.01 -19.30
C GLY A 332 -18.88 5.67 -19.41
N LEU A 333 -17.86 5.48 -18.57
CA LEU A 333 -17.07 4.23 -18.56
C LEU A 333 -17.97 3.00 -18.34
N SER A 334 -18.95 3.08 -17.43
CA SER A 334 -19.88 1.97 -17.16
C SER A 334 -20.68 1.57 -18.41
N ASP A 335 -21.24 2.54 -19.15
CA ASP A 335 -21.97 2.25 -20.39
C ASP A 335 -21.07 1.56 -21.42
N TRP A 336 -19.83 2.05 -21.55
CA TRP A 336 -18.87 1.47 -22.47
C TRP A 336 -18.48 0.05 -22.07
N LEU A 337 -18.17 -0.20 -20.79
CA LEU A 337 -17.84 -1.54 -20.30
C LEU A 337 -18.97 -2.55 -20.57
N ASN A 338 -20.23 -2.15 -20.34
CA ASN A 338 -21.39 -2.99 -20.62
C ASN A 338 -21.56 -3.30 -22.13
N SER A 339 -21.02 -2.45 -23.02
CA SER A 339 -21.11 -2.64 -24.47
C SER A 339 -20.07 -3.61 -25.06
N LEU A 340 -19.04 -3.98 -24.29
CA LEU A 340 -17.89 -4.76 -24.78
C LEU A 340 -18.22 -6.24 -25.04
N GLY A 341 -19.35 -6.74 -24.53
CA GLY A 341 -19.73 -8.15 -24.67
C GLY A 341 -18.89 -9.14 -23.86
N PHE A 342 -17.93 -8.64 -23.06
CA PHE A 342 -17.10 -9.41 -22.12
C PHE A 342 -16.87 -8.62 -20.83
N ILE A 343 -16.47 -9.31 -19.77
CA ILE A 343 -16.10 -8.70 -18.48
C ILE A 343 -14.57 -8.54 -18.48
N PRO A 344 -14.02 -7.33 -18.32
CA PRO A 344 -12.57 -7.15 -18.26
C PRO A 344 -12.00 -7.81 -17.00
N ASP A 345 -10.83 -8.42 -17.13
CA ASP A 345 -10.09 -8.93 -15.97
C ASP A 345 -9.41 -7.80 -15.20
N ILE A 346 -8.90 -6.81 -15.93
CA ILE A 346 -8.14 -5.68 -15.38
C ILE A 346 -8.59 -4.38 -16.03
N VAL A 347 -8.85 -3.37 -15.20
CA VAL A 347 -9.01 -1.97 -15.61
C VAL A 347 -7.82 -1.18 -15.10
N ILE A 348 -7.11 -0.51 -16.00
CA ILE A 348 -6.00 0.40 -15.68
C ILE A 348 -6.42 1.82 -16.01
N GLY A 349 -6.25 2.75 -15.08
CA GLY A 349 -6.55 4.15 -15.35
C GLY A 349 -5.82 5.09 -14.40
N LEU A 350 -6.10 6.39 -14.54
CA LEU A 350 -5.49 7.39 -13.66
C LEU A 350 -5.95 7.21 -12.21
N ASP A 351 -5.05 7.53 -11.29
CA ASP A 351 -5.40 7.80 -9.91
C ASP A 351 -6.32 9.04 -9.81
N HIS A 352 -6.97 9.28 -8.65
CA HIS A 352 -8.02 10.28 -8.34
C HIS A 352 -7.75 11.75 -8.78
N GLN A 353 -7.54 11.97 -10.07
CA GLN A 353 -7.17 13.25 -10.67
C GLN A 353 -8.36 13.94 -11.34
N ASP A 354 -9.42 13.18 -11.64
CA ASP A 354 -10.67 13.70 -12.20
C ASP A 354 -11.88 12.90 -11.69
N LEU A 355 -13.07 13.35 -12.11
CA LEU A 355 -14.33 12.72 -11.72
C LEU A 355 -14.41 11.26 -12.16
N VAL A 356 -14.08 10.98 -13.42
CA VAL A 356 -14.27 9.67 -14.03
C VAL A 356 -13.36 8.66 -13.33
N SER A 357 -12.08 8.99 -13.17
CA SER A 357 -11.11 8.21 -12.39
C SER A 357 -11.50 8.03 -10.93
N SER A 358 -12.13 9.02 -10.30
CA SER A 358 -12.63 8.88 -8.93
C SER A 358 -13.80 7.89 -8.81
N THR A 359 -14.57 7.69 -9.88
CA THR A 359 -15.72 6.78 -9.90
C THR A 359 -15.41 5.33 -10.32
N PHE A 360 -14.20 5.02 -10.80
CA PHE A 360 -13.85 3.67 -11.26
C PHE A 360 -14.17 2.57 -10.25
N SER A 361 -13.81 2.82 -9.00
CA SER A 361 -14.11 1.96 -7.87
C SER A 361 -15.60 1.63 -7.76
N LEU A 362 -16.45 2.66 -7.78
CA LEU A 362 -17.89 2.50 -7.67
C LEU A 362 -18.46 1.71 -8.85
N ILE A 363 -17.93 1.91 -10.06
CA ILE A 363 -18.36 1.19 -11.27
C ILE A 363 -18.00 -0.31 -11.19
N LEU A 364 -16.77 -0.63 -10.78
CA LEU A 364 -16.26 -2.00 -10.79
C LEU A 364 -16.78 -2.86 -9.63
N GLU A 365 -17.35 -2.24 -8.62
CA GLU A 365 -18.01 -2.93 -7.51
C GLU A 365 -19.50 -3.20 -7.76
N LEU A 366 -19.96 -3.05 -8.99
CA LEU A 366 -21.30 -3.44 -9.42
C LEU A 366 -21.21 -4.72 -10.26
N PRO A 367 -22.15 -5.68 -10.11
CA PRO A 367 -22.25 -6.79 -11.05
C PRO A 367 -22.35 -6.27 -12.50
N PRO A 368 -21.63 -6.88 -13.46
CA PRO A 368 -20.86 -8.13 -13.36
C PRO A 368 -19.35 -7.95 -13.03
N PHE A 369 -18.88 -6.75 -12.69
CA PHE A 369 -17.45 -6.40 -12.61
C PHE A 369 -16.76 -6.71 -11.27
N LEU A 370 -17.45 -7.39 -10.33
CA LEU A 370 -16.97 -7.60 -8.96
C LEU A 370 -15.58 -8.28 -8.84
N ASN A 371 -15.17 -9.03 -9.86
CA ASN A 371 -13.87 -9.72 -9.88
C ASN A 371 -12.81 -9.01 -10.75
N THR A 372 -13.12 -7.83 -11.28
CA THR A 372 -12.21 -7.04 -12.10
C THR A 372 -11.21 -6.29 -11.22
N THR A 373 -9.91 -6.49 -11.44
CA THR A 373 -8.87 -5.76 -10.70
C THR A 373 -8.71 -4.34 -11.24
N LEU A 374 -8.83 -3.35 -10.36
CA LEU A 374 -8.54 -1.95 -10.69
C LEU A 374 -7.08 -1.59 -10.36
N ILE A 375 -6.34 -1.09 -11.35
CA ILE A 375 -4.98 -0.54 -11.21
C ILE A 375 -5.05 0.97 -11.45
N ARG A 376 -4.71 1.74 -10.42
CA ARG A 376 -4.69 3.21 -10.46
C ARG A 376 -3.26 3.72 -10.55
N LEU A 377 -2.97 4.57 -11.53
CA LEU A 377 -1.63 5.09 -11.78
C LEU A 377 -1.62 6.63 -11.77
N PRO A 378 -0.72 7.29 -11.04
CA PRO A 378 -0.57 8.73 -11.13
C PRO A 378 -0.07 9.13 -12.53
N ARG A 379 -0.68 10.18 -13.12
CA ARG A 379 -0.33 10.64 -14.48
C ARG A 379 1.18 10.85 -14.71
N ARG A 380 1.86 11.45 -13.73
CA ARG A 380 3.31 11.72 -13.78
C ARG A 380 4.18 10.46 -13.88
N GLU A 381 3.63 9.30 -13.52
CA GLU A 381 4.35 8.02 -13.44
C GLU A 381 4.11 7.14 -14.67
N LEU A 382 3.08 7.44 -15.47
CA LEU A 382 2.75 6.68 -16.69
C LEU A 382 3.95 6.43 -17.61
N PRO A 383 4.85 7.40 -17.89
CA PRO A 383 6.00 7.16 -18.76
C PRO A 383 6.98 6.09 -18.25
N TYR A 384 6.90 5.71 -16.97
CA TYR A 384 7.82 4.78 -16.30
C TYR A 384 7.14 3.44 -15.94
N THR A 385 6.05 3.09 -16.64
CA THR A 385 5.23 1.90 -16.36
C THR A 385 5.53 0.69 -17.24
N GLU A 386 6.54 0.75 -18.11
CA GLU A 386 6.84 -0.32 -19.08
C GLU A 386 6.97 -1.70 -18.41
N TRP A 387 7.49 -1.74 -17.18
CA TRP A 387 7.66 -2.98 -16.41
C TRP A 387 6.35 -3.69 -16.06
N ILE A 388 5.22 -2.97 -15.96
CA ILE A 388 3.89 -3.54 -15.71
C ILE A 388 3.54 -4.54 -16.81
N GLY A 389 3.86 -4.22 -18.07
CA GLY A 389 3.62 -5.11 -19.20
C GLY A 389 4.45 -6.40 -19.20
N THR A 390 5.45 -6.51 -18.31
CA THR A 390 6.24 -7.75 -18.15
C THR A 390 5.58 -8.77 -17.24
N LEU A 391 4.54 -8.39 -16.48
CA LEU A 391 3.81 -9.28 -15.59
C LEU A 391 2.75 -10.10 -16.32
N THR A 392 2.33 -11.22 -15.73
CA THR A 392 1.23 -12.07 -16.22
C THR A 392 -0.13 -11.56 -15.71
N LEU A 393 -1.23 -12.07 -16.27
CA LEU A 393 -2.57 -11.74 -15.82
C LEU A 393 -2.77 -12.07 -14.33
N ASP A 394 -2.32 -13.25 -13.90
CA ASP A 394 -2.44 -13.68 -12.49
C ASP A 394 -1.62 -12.80 -11.55
N GLU A 395 -0.39 -12.44 -11.94
CA GLU A 395 0.45 -11.51 -11.17
C GLU A 395 -0.20 -10.13 -11.04
N LEU A 396 -0.82 -9.61 -12.11
CA LEU A 396 -1.48 -8.31 -12.10
C LEU A 396 -2.83 -8.32 -11.36
N ARG A 397 -3.55 -9.45 -11.29
CA ARG A 397 -4.74 -9.58 -10.45
C ARG A 397 -4.43 -9.35 -8.96
N HIS A 398 -3.20 -9.64 -8.55
CA HIS A 398 -2.70 -9.40 -7.20
C HIS A 398 -2.09 -8.01 -7.00
N TRP A 399 -2.28 -7.06 -7.93
CA TRP A 399 -1.69 -5.71 -7.86
C TRP A 399 -1.90 -5.04 -6.49
N ASN A 400 -3.12 -5.07 -5.95
CA ASN A 400 -3.47 -4.39 -4.69
C ASN A 400 -3.22 -5.24 -3.43
N VAL A 401 -2.58 -6.41 -3.54
CA VAL A 401 -2.39 -7.31 -2.39
C VAL A 401 -1.20 -6.92 -1.51
N PRO A 402 0.03 -6.71 -2.04
CA PRO A 402 1.19 -6.46 -1.17
C PRO A 402 1.10 -5.11 -0.46
N GLU A 403 1.07 -5.12 0.88
CA GLU A 403 1.20 -3.93 1.71
C GLU A 403 2.66 -3.69 2.08
N ILE A 404 3.24 -2.59 1.59
CA ILE A 404 4.65 -2.28 1.81
C ILE A 404 4.77 -1.10 2.79
N THR A 405 5.52 -1.29 3.88
CA THR A 405 5.85 -0.25 4.86
C THR A 405 7.34 0.11 4.78
N LEU A 406 7.65 1.41 4.68
CA LEU A 406 9.01 1.92 4.79
C LEU A 406 9.39 2.06 6.27
N SER A 407 10.43 1.39 6.73
CA SER A 407 10.92 1.47 8.12
C SER A 407 12.28 2.14 8.17
N VAL A 408 12.28 3.43 8.48
CA VAL A 408 13.47 4.28 8.59
C VAL A 408 14.07 4.15 9.99
N ILE A 409 15.37 3.93 10.08
CA ILE A 409 16.12 3.81 11.32
C ILE A 409 17.17 4.91 11.39
N THR A 410 17.11 5.73 12.44
CA THR A 410 18.00 6.89 12.60
C THR A 410 18.30 7.15 14.08
N ASN A 411 19.33 7.96 14.33
CA ASN A 411 19.65 8.45 15.67
C ASN A 411 20.02 9.93 15.61
N ASN A 412 21.27 10.25 15.27
CA ASN A 412 21.80 11.60 15.39
C ASN A 412 22.57 12.05 14.14
N ARG A 413 21.94 11.88 12.97
CA ARG A 413 22.52 12.16 11.64
C ARG A 413 21.51 12.92 10.76
N PRO A 414 21.25 14.20 11.04
CA PRO A 414 20.20 14.97 10.37
C PRO A 414 20.43 15.10 8.86
N HIS A 415 21.68 15.31 8.42
CA HIS A 415 21.99 15.41 6.99
C HIS A 415 21.76 14.10 6.22
N SER A 416 22.17 12.97 6.78
CA SER A 416 21.99 11.65 6.16
C SER A 416 20.51 11.30 6.11
N LEU A 417 19.78 11.50 7.21
CA LEU A 417 18.33 11.32 7.28
C LEU A 417 17.59 12.17 6.25
N ARG A 418 17.94 13.46 6.14
CA ARG A 418 17.33 14.36 5.14
C ARG A 418 17.53 13.85 3.72
N ARG A 419 18.74 13.43 3.36
CA ARG A 419 19.05 12.84 2.06
C ARG A 419 18.21 11.58 1.78
N LEU A 420 18.09 10.69 2.77
CA LEU A 420 17.24 9.50 2.66
C LEU A 420 15.77 9.89 2.39
N LEU A 421 15.20 10.75 3.24
CA LEU A 421 13.80 11.18 3.13
C LEU A 421 13.52 11.89 1.79
N GLU A 422 14.42 12.75 1.33
CA GLU A 422 14.32 13.37 0.01
C GLU A 422 14.35 12.33 -1.13
N SER A 423 15.18 11.29 -1.02
CA SER A 423 15.21 10.22 -2.02
C SER A 423 13.94 9.36 -2.01
N ILE A 424 13.37 9.11 -0.83
CA ILE A 424 12.08 8.42 -0.66
C ILE A 424 10.97 9.25 -1.31
N GLN A 425 10.93 10.58 -1.08
CA GLN A 425 9.93 11.47 -1.68
C GLN A 425 10.01 11.53 -3.22
N ARG A 426 11.18 11.27 -3.81
CA ARG A 426 11.38 11.19 -5.27
C ARG A 426 11.08 9.80 -5.86
N THR A 427 10.77 8.81 -5.03
CA THR A 427 10.44 7.45 -5.47
C THR A 427 9.05 7.39 -6.09
N LEU A 428 8.90 6.61 -7.16
CA LEU A 428 7.61 6.38 -7.84
C LEU A 428 6.89 5.20 -7.20
N PHE A 429 5.71 5.43 -6.62
CA PHE A 429 4.94 4.43 -5.86
C PHE A 429 3.77 3.81 -6.64
N TYR A 430 3.53 4.25 -7.89
CA TYR A 430 2.54 3.70 -8.81
C TYR A 430 1.12 3.61 -8.24
N GLY A 431 0.74 4.60 -7.42
CA GLY A 431 -0.60 4.71 -6.83
C GLY A 431 -0.81 3.89 -5.55
N ASP A 432 0.19 3.12 -5.12
CA ASP A 432 0.06 2.31 -3.91
C ASP A 432 0.06 3.17 -2.64
N LYS A 433 -0.76 2.76 -1.66
CA LYS A 433 -0.66 3.27 -0.29
C LYS A 433 0.57 2.66 0.38
N VAL A 434 1.51 3.51 0.79
CA VAL A 434 2.78 3.10 1.42
C VAL A 434 2.90 3.78 2.77
N ASN A 435 2.94 3.00 3.85
CA ASN A 435 3.10 3.55 5.21
C ASN A 435 4.58 3.82 5.50
N ILE A 436 4.88 4.83 6.32
CA ILE A 436 6.25 5.12 6.78
C ILE A 436 6.34 5.05 8.29
N ARG A 437 7.35 4.35 8.78
CA ARG A 437 7.69 4.20 10.19
C ARG A 437 9.08 4.76 10.43
N VAL A 438 9.22 5.74 11.31
CA VAL A 438 10.51 6.33 11.66
C VAL A 438 10.87 5.91 13.09
N ASN A 439 11.95 5.13 13.22
CA ASN A 439 12.47 4.61 14.47
C ASN A 439 13.73 5.41 14.87
N MET A 440 13.60 6.18 15.94
CA MET A 440 14.66 7.01 16.53
C MET A 440 15.16 6.38 17.84
N ASP A 441 16.48 6.28 17.99
CA ASP A 441 17.08 5.86 19.26
C ASP A 441 17.01 6.99 20.32
N GLN A 442 17.28 6.66 21.58
CA GLN A 442 17.13 7.58 22.71
C GLN A 442 17.92 8.88 22.51
N THR A 443 19.11 8.78 21.91
CA THR A 443 20.07 9.87 21.78
C THR A 443 19.85 10.75 20.54
N ALA A 444 18.67 10.70 19.92
CA ALA A 444 18.37 11.51 18.75
C ALA A 444 18.51 13.01 19.06
N ASP A 445 19.25 13.72 18.21
CA ASP A 445 19.52 15.13 18.41
C ASP A 445 18.31 16.01 18.01
N PRO A 446 18.23 17.27 18.49
CA PRO A 446 17.10 18.14 18.21
C PRO A 446 16.83 18.40 16.73
N GLU A 447 17.87 18.44 15.89
CA GLU A 447 17.72 18.66 14.45
C GLU A 447 17.11 17.43 13.77
N THR A 448 17.57 16.23 14.16
CA THR A 448 16.96 14.96 13.72
C THR A 448 15.49 14.88 14.12
N LEU A 449 15.14 15.23 15.37
CA LEU A 449 13.75 15.24 15.83
C LEU A 449 12.87 16.21 15.02
N HIS A 450 13.38 17.41 14.73
CA HIS A 450 12.65 18.40 13.93
C HIS A 450 12.38 17.91 12.51
N ILE A 451 13.38 17.31 11.85
CA ILE A 451 13.21 16.71 10.51
C ILE A 451 12.10 15.65 10.51
N VAL A 452 12.02 14.83 11.57
CA VAL A 452 11.02 13.76 11.67
C VAL A 452 9.62 14.29 11.98
N TYR A 453 9.49 15.28 12.86
CA TYR A 453 8.18 15.87 13.18
C TYR A 453 7.59 16.71 12.05
N ASP A 454 8.43 17.29 11.20
CA ASP A 454 8.02 18.08 10.04
C ASP A 454 7.82 17.22 8.77
N LEU A 455 7.96 15.90 8.87
CA LEU A 455 7.81 15.00 7.74
C LEU A 455 6.36 14.98 7.23
N GLU A 456 6.17 15.46 6.00
CA GLU A 456 4.92 15.30 5.25
C GLU A 456 4.98 14.04 4.39
N TRP A 457 3.90 13.25 4.40
CA TRP A 457 3.81 11.99 3.69
C TRP A 457 2.44 11.79 3.02
N PRO A 458 2.34 12.00 1.69
CA PRO A 458 1.05 11.93 0.99
C PRO A 458 0.65 10.51 0.57
N HIS A 459 1.52 9.52 0.76
CA HIS A 459 1.32 8.16 0.24
C HIS A 459 0.71 7.19 1.27
N GLY A 460 0.58 7.57 2.54
CA GLY A 460 0.05 6.67 3.57
C GLY A 460 0.21 7.24 4.98
N ASP A 461 0.19 6.36 5.97
CA ASP A 461 0.24 6.77 7.38
C ASP A 461 1.69 6.90 7.88
N ILE A 462 1.92 7.84 8.80
CA ILE A 462 3.22 8.03 9.48
C ILE A 462 3.14 7.46 10.89
N PHE A 463 4.07 6.56 11.23
CA PHE A 463 4.28 6.07 12.59
C PHE A 463 5.63 6.52 13.13
N LEU A 464 5.63 7.26 14.23
CA LEU A 464 6.85 7.75 14.88
C LEU A 464 7.15 6.95 16.15
N HIS A 465 8.37 6.45 16.26
CA HIS A 465 8.84 5.72 17.43
C HIS A 465 10.16 6.31 17.94
N HIS A 466 10.14 6.90 19.14
CA HIS A 466 11.33 7.38 19.82
C HIS A 466 11.59 6.56 21.08
N ARG A 467 12.77 5.93 21.18
CA ARG A 467 13.13 5.12 22.34
C ARG A 467 13.36 5.99 23.59
N VAL A 468 12.86 5.51 24.72
CA VAL A 468 13.14 6.11 26.03
C VAL A 468 14.48 5.61 26.60
N ILE A 469 14.92 4.42 26.21
CA ILE A 469 16.16 3.78 26.66
C ILE A 469 17.00 3.43 25.43
N HIS A 470 18.30 3.74 25.49
CA HIS A 470 19.25 3.43 24.43
C HIS A 470 19.20 1.95 24.06
N GLY A 471 18.78 1.67 22.83
CA GLY A 471 18.68 0.31 22.30
C GLY A 471 19.97 -0.17 21.66
N GLY A 472 20.71 0.72 21.00
CA GLY A 472 21.85 0.37 20.18
C GLY A 472 21.45 -0.34 18.87
N LEU A 473 22.45 -0.66 18.04
CA LEU A 473 22.26 -1.05 16.63
C LEU A 473 21.42 -2.32 16.41
N LEU A 474 21.54 -3.32 17.29
CA LEU A 474 20.82 -4.60 17.10
C LEU A 474 19.32 -4.44 17.39
N PRO A 475 18.90 -3.94 18.57
CA PRO A 475 17.49 -3.66 18.82
C PRO A 475 16.90 -2.65 17.83
N ALA A 476 17.67 -1.65 17.39
CA ALA A 476 17.21 -0.65 16.43
C ALA A 476 16.67 -1.27 15.13
N VAL A 477 17.26 -2.37 14.66
CA VAL A 477 16.81 -3.08 13.45
C VAL A 477 15.73 -4.11 13.78
N VAL A 478 15.93 -4.93 14.81
CA VAL A 478 15.01 -6.03 15.15
C VAL A 478 13.63 -5.53 15.56
N GLU A 479 13.55 -4.36 16.20
CA GLU A 479 12.29 -3.76 16.66
C GLU A 479 11.71 -2.73 15.68
N SER A 480 12.34 -2.56 14.52
CA SER A 480 11.99 -1.49 13.58
C SER A 480 10.65 -1.72 12.90
N TRP A 481 10.28 -2.98 12.62
CA TRP A 481 9.04 -3.34 11.93
C TRP A 481 8.70 -4.83 12.14
N TYR A 482 7.42 -5.16 12.12
CA TYR A 482 6.90 -6.52 12.19
C TYR A 482 5.76 -6.70 11.19
N PRO A 483 5.66 -7.85 10.50
CA PRO A 483 4.50 -8.16 9.66
C PRO A 483 3.27 -8.36 10.54
N HIS A 484 2.11 -7.95 10.05
CA HIS A 484 0.82 -8.19 10.69
C HIS A 484 -0.03 -9.23 9.93
N CYS A 485 0.33 -9.56 8.69
CA CYS A 485 -0.25 -10.62 7.86
C CYS A 485 0.76 -11.12 6.80
N ASP A 486 0.42 -12.18 6.06
CA ASP A 486 1.24 -12.75 4.97
C ASP A 486 1.49 -11.78 3.81
N ASP A 487 0.59 -10.81 3.63
CA ASP A 487 0.69 -9.81 2.57
C ASP A 487 1.34 -8.50 3.05
N SER A 488 1.90 -8.48 4.26
CA SER A 488 2.59 -7.32 4.82
C SER A 488 4.11 -7.44 4.68
N TYR A 489 4.74 -6.40 4.14
CA TYR A 489 6.14 -6.37 3.74
C TYR A 489 6.83 -5.11 4.29
N GLY A 490 8.02 -5.25 4.89
CA GLY A 490 8.80 -4.13 5.41
C GLY A 490 10.02 -3.80 4.54
N LEU A 491 10.23 -2.54 4.16
CA LEU A 491 11.50 -2.07 3.58
C LEU A 491 12.31 -1.35 4.66
N LEU A 492 13.40 -1.96 5.14
CA LEU A 492 14.22 -1.39 6.21
C LEU A 492 15.30 -0.47 5.63
N LEU A 493 15.32 0.79 6.06
CA LEU A 493 16.20 1.85 5.55
C LEU A 493 17.00 2.47 6.70
N GLU A 494 18.32 2.32 6.66
CA GLU A 494 19.24 3.05 7.55
C GLU A 494 19.41 4.50 7.02
N ASP A 495 19.67 5.46 7.92
CA ASP A 495 19.82 6.88 7.60
C ASP A 495 20.92 7.21 6.57
N ASP A 496 21.83 6.29 6.30
CA ASP A 496 22.94 6.43 5.36
C ASP A 496 22.61 5.93 3.94
N ILE A 497 21.37 5.50 3.69
CA ILE A 497 20.89 5.02 2.39
C ILE A 497 20.33 6.17 1.54
N GLU A 498 20.46 6.04 0.23
CA GLU A 498 19.75 6.86 -0.76
C GLU A 498 19.14 5.93 -1.83
N LEU A 499 17.89 6.18 -2.20
CA LEU A 499 17.12 5.33 -3.12
C LEU A 499 17.07 5.91 -4.54
N SER A 500 17.05 5.02 -5.52
CA SER A 500 16.66 5.35 -6.88
C SER A 500 15.16 5.66 -6.95
N PRO A 501 14.71 6.57 -7.83
CA PRO A 501 13.29 6.77 -8.13
C PRO A 501 12.54 5.48 -8.54
N LEU A 502 13.26 4.49 -9.07
CA LEU A 502 12.70 3.20 -9.53
C LEU A 502 12.83 2.08 -8.48
N ALA A 503 13.30 2.37 -7.28
CA ALA A 503 13.49 1.35 -6.24
C ALA A 503 12.19 0.59 -5.92
N TYR A 504 11.08 1.30 -5.79
CA TYR A 504 9.78 0.70 -5.50
C TYR A 504 9.25 -0.14 -6.67
N ALA A 505 9.48 0.28 -7.91
CA ALA A 505 9.11 -0.48 -9.11
C ALA A 505 9.70 -1.89 -9.08
N TRP A 506 10.99 -2.00 -8.76
CA TRP A 506 11.66 -3.29 -8.60
C TRP A 506 11.04 -4.14 -7.49
N ILE A 507 10.81 -3.55 -6.32
CA ILE A 507 10.20 -4.26 -5.18
C ILE A 507 8.84 -4.82 -5.60
N LYS A 508 7.96 -3.96 -6.10
CA LYS A 508 6.60 -4.34 -6.51
C LYS A 508 6.63 -5.40 -7.59
N MET A 509 7.44 -5.21 -8.63
CA MET A 509 7.61 -6.19 -9.72
C MET A 509 8.07 -7.55 -9.18
N THR A 510 9.04 -7.59 -8.27
CA THR A 510 9.53 -8.85 -7.69
C THR A 510 8.53 -9.52 -6.77
N LEU A 511 7.77 -8.75 -5.98
CA LEU A 511 6.73 -9.27 -5.09
C LEU A 511 5.58 -9.91 -5.87
N LEU A 512 5.10 -9.23 -6.92
CA LEU A 512 4.04 -9.77 -7.77
C LEU A 512 4.52 -11.03 -8.51
N ARG A 513 5.72 -10.99 -9.09
CA ARG A 513 6.30 -12.10 -9.86
C ARG A 513 6.57 -13.36 -9.04
N TYR A 514 7.08 -13.20 -7.82
CA TYR A 514 7.53 -14.32 -7.00
C TYR A 514 6.62 -14.59 -5.79
N LYS A 515 5.38 -14.06 -5.79
CA LYS A 515 4.43 -14.17 -4.67
C LYS A 515 4.29 -15.59 -4.12
N PHE A 516 4.14 -16.60 -4.98
CA PHE A 516 3.98 -18.00 -4.52
C PHE A 516 5.26 -18.63 -3.95
N TYR A 517 6.39 -17.93 -4.04
CA TYR A 517 7.70 -18.35 -3.54
C TYR A 517 8.21 -17.45 -2.41
N THR A 518 7.41 -16.46 -1.97
CA THR A 518 7.81 -15.49 -0.93
C THR A 518 8.12 -16.16 0.40
N GLU A 519 7.50 -17.30 0.74
CA GLU A 519 7.84 -18.06 1.96
C GLU A 519 9.31 -18.50 2.02
N ARG A 520 10.01 -18.56 0.87
CA ARG A 520 11.41 -18.99 0.76
C ARG A 520 12.37 -17.85 0.44
N LEU A 521 11.87 -16.63 0.28
CA LEU A 521 12.63 -15.50 -0.24
C LEU A 521 12.61 -14.30 0.71
N ALA A 522 13.80 -13.79 1.02
CA ALA A 522 13.97 -12.47 1.64
C ALA A 522 14.43 -11.49 0.55
N HIS A 523 13.62 -10.50 0.17
CA HIS A 523 14.08 -9.53 -0.83
C HIS A 523 15.18 -8.62 -0.22
N LEU A 524 16.24 -8.25 -0.94
CA LEU A 524 17.20 -7.24 -0.45
C LEU A 524 17.51 -6.22 -1.55
N LEU A 525 17.39 -4.93 -1.24
CA LEU A 525 17.82 -3.83 -2.11
C LEU A 525 19.21 -3.39 -1.66
N GLN A 526 20.27 -3.81 -2.36
CA GLN A 526 21.64 -3.52 -1.93
C GLN A 526 22.45 -2.69 -2.94
N SER A 527 23.15 -1.68 -2.41
CA SER A 527 24.32 -1.04 -3.00
C SER A 527 25.52 -2.00 -2.95
N SER A 528 25.88 -2.62 -4.08
CA SER A 528 27.12 -3.40 -4.21
C SER A 528 28.35 -2.57 -4.62
N SER A 529 28.87 -1.70 -3.77
CA SER A 529 30.30 -1.39 -3.83
C SER A 529 30.94 -1.93 -2.57
N GLY A 530 32.06 -2.63 -2.71
CA GLY A 530 32.77 -3.26 -1.60
C GLY A 530 33.09 -4.73 -1.89
N SER A 531 34.28 -4.92 -2.46
CA SER A 531 35.06 -6.17 -2.58
C SER A 531 34.37 -7.46 -2.13
N ALA A 532 34.17 -8.37 -3.09
CA ALA A 532 34.25 -9.78 -2.81
C ALA A 532 35.61 -10.09 -2.17
N SER A 533 35.66 -10.11 -0.83
CA SER A 533 36.75 -10.73 -0.10
C SER A 533 36.37 -12.18 0.23
N THR A 534 35.94 -12.94 -0.77
CA THR A 534 36.10 -14.40 -0.80
C THR A 534 37.55 -14.67 -1.18
N SER A 535 38.46 -14.45 -0.23
CA SER A 535 39.82 -14.96 -0.35
C SER A 535 40.26 -15.50 0.99
N ARG A 536 40.54 -16.80 1.01
CA ARG A 536 41.43 -17.42 1.98
C ARG A 536 42.63 -16.50 2.16
N LYS A 537 43.14 -16.38 3.38
CA LYS A 537 44.49 -15.88 3.59
C LYS A 537 45.45 -16.76 2.78
N SER A 538 45.83 -16.32 1.59
CA SER A 538 47.07 -16.72 0.94
C SER A 538 47.82 -15.44 0.63
N SER A 539 48.92 -15.28 1.33
CA SER A 539 50.00 -14.34 1.05
C SER A 539 50.49 -14.53 -0.39
N SER A 540 50.01 -13.72 -1.32
CA SER A 540 50.73 -13.38 -2.55
C SER A 540 49.98 -12.28 -3.31
N SER A 541 50.73 -11.27 -3.70
CA SER A 541 50.36 -10.15 -4.57
C SER A 541 49.61 -10.58 -5.84
N VAL A 542 48.28 -10.41 -5.87
CA VAL A 542 47.45 -10.42 -7.08
C VAL A 542 46.38 -9.32 -6.91
N PRO A 543 46.12 -8.46 -7.92
CA PRO A 543 45.20 -7.32 -7.78
C PRO A 543 43.73 -7.76 -7.62
N PRO A 544 42.87 -6.91 -7.00
CA PRO A 544 41.53 -7.29 -6.57
C PRO A 544 40.51 -7.21 -7.73
N ALA A 545 40.24 -8.35 -8.39
CA ALA A 545 39.26 -8.42 -9.48
C ALA A 545 38.50 -9.77 -9.58
N ALA A 546 38.17 -10.43 -8.46
CA ALA A 546 37.39 -11.66 -8.49
C ALA A 546 35.96 -11.42 -7.94
N ASN A 547 35.01 -11.15 -8.83
CA ASN A 547 33.58 -10.98 -8.55
C ASN A 547 32.86 -12.34 -8.49
N PRO A 548 31.72 -12.47 -7.77
CA PRO A 548 30.83 -13.63 -7.87
C PRO A 548 30.31 -13.81 -9.31
N SER A 549 30.05 -12.70 -10.02
CA SER A 549 29.63 -12.70 -11.43
C SER A 549 30.68 -13.27 -12.37
N THR A 550 31.99 -13.16 -12.08
CA THR A 550 33.04 -13.80 -12.88
C THR A 550 33.20 -15.30 -12.58
N ARG A 551 32.86 -15.75 -11.36
CA ARG A 551 32.78 -17.20 -11.03
C ARG A 551 31.56 -17.89 -11.63
N VAL A 552 30.39 -17.23 -11.63
CA VAL A 552 29.20 -17.76 -12.29
C VAL A 552 29.39 -17.82 -13.81
N ARG A 553 30.02 -16.78 -14.42
CA ARG A 553 30.36 -16.78 -15.86
C ARG A 553 31.30 -17.90 -16.29
N SER A 554 32.15 -18.40 -15.40
CA SER A 554 33.12 -19.47 -15.71
C SER A 554 32.57 -20.88 -15.50
N SER A 555 31.45 -21.02 -14.77
CA SER A 555 30.84 -22.31 -14.42
C SER A 555 29.51 -22.58 -15.14
N ALA A 556 28.82 -21.55 -15.63
CA ALA A 556 27.56 -21.68 -16.37
C ALA A 556 27.41 -20.58 -17.44
N PRO A 557 26.71 -20.84 -18.57
CA PRO A 557 26.52 -19.86 -19.65
C PRO A 557 25.45 -18.81 -19.28
N LEU A 558 25.66 -18.07 -18.18
CA LEU A 558 24.75 -17.02 -17.73
C LEU A 558 25.12 -15.65 -18.33
N ARG A 559 24.10 -14.90 -18.75
CA ARG A 559 24.21 -13.53 -19.26
C ARG A 559 24.52 -12.53 -18.13
N SER A 560 25.24 -11.46 -18.47
CA SER A 560 25.80 -10.44 -17.55
C SER A 560 24.79 -9.79 -16.61
N GLN A 561 23.53 -9.69 -17.02
CA GLN A 561 22.46 -8.93 -16.36
C GLN A 561 21.47 -9.79 -15.55
N THR A 562 21.75 -11.09 -15.38
CA THR A 562 20.81 -11.99 -14.68
C THR A 562 20.80 -11.66 -13.18
N PRO A 563 19.63 -11.43 -12.55
CA PRO A 563 19.52 -11.31 -11.11
C PRO A 563 20.03 -12.59 -10.42
N LEU A 564 20.72 -12.43 -9.30
CA LEU A 564 21.30 -13.54 -8.55
C LEU A 564 20.54 -13.65 -7.22
N PRO A 565 20.11 -14.87 -6.83
CA PRO A 565 19.78 -15.17 -5.44
C PRO A 565 20.97 -15.70 -4.60
N PRO A 566 21.92 -14.87 -4.14
CA PRO A 566 22.90 -15.27 -3.15
C PRO A 566 22.31 -15.34 -1.75
N THR A 567 22.85 -16.25 -0.97
CA THR A 567 22.52 -16.39 0.46
C THR A 567 23.32 -15.43 1.36
N SER A 568 24.33 -14.70 0.83
CA SER A 568 25.22 -13.84 1.63
C SER A 568 24.80 -12.35 1.64
N PRO A 569 24.50 -11.74 2.80
CA PRO A 569 24.33 -10.29 2.91
C PRO A 569 25.68 -9.61 3.07
N LYS A 570 25.95 -8.58 2.25
CA LYS A 570 27.14 -7.71 2.42
C LYS A 570 26.88 -6.63 3.48
N SER A 571 27.96 -6.02 3.93
CA SER A 571 28.06 -5.25 5.18
C SER A 571 27.17 -4.00 5.28
N HIS A 572 26.53 -3.51 4.20
CA HIS A 572 25.74 -2.27 4.17
C HIS A 572 24.39 -2.43 3.46
N ALA A 573 23.65 -3.47 3.85
CA ALA A 573 22.34 -3.78 3.29
C ALA A 573 21.22 -2.90 3.86
N ALA A 574 20.43 -2.25 2.98
CA ALA A 574 19.05 -1.90 3.30
C ALA A 574 18.24 -3.20 3.40
N GLY A 575 17.56 -3.38 4.52
CA GLY A 575 17.00 -4.66 4.96
C GLY A 575 15.68 -5.04 4.27
N ALA A 576 15.35 -6.30 4.45
CA ALA A 576 14.43 -7.07 3.62
C ALA A 576 12.94 -6.87 3.90
N PRO A 577 12.08 -6.95 2.86
CA PRO A 577 10.74 -7.49 2.96
C PRO A 577 10.79 -8.88 3.59
N SER A 578 10.52 -8.93 4.89
CA SER A 578 10.21 -10.17 5.59
C SER A 578 8.78 -10.55 5.24
N THR A 579 8.62 -11.72 4.63
CA THR A 579 7.37 -12.23 4.04
C THR A 579 6.74 -13.36 4.85
N SER A 580 7.34 -13.76 5.98
CA SER A 580 6.75 -14.78 6.85
C SER A 580 6.16 -14.12 8.10
N PRO A 581 4.87 -14.32 8.40
CA PRO A 581 4.36 -14.07 9.74
C PRO A 581 5.05 -15.04 10.69
N LEU A 582 5.38 -14.55 11.88
CA LEU A 582 5.53 -15.43 13.04
C LEU A 582 4.13 -15.93 13.39
N PRO A 583 3.75 -17.21 13.15
CA PRO A 583 2.40 -17.66 13.42
C PRO A 583 2.25 -17.87 14.93
N GLY A 584 1.32 -17.14 15.55
CA GLY A 584 0.89 -17.36 16.92
C GLY A 584 -0.28 -18.34 16.99
N ALA A 585 -0.22 -19.33 17.88
CA ALA A 585 -1.39 -19.86 18.58
C ALA A 585 -1.00 -20.74 19.81
N ASN A 586 -1.86 -20.63 20.82
CA ASN A 586 -1.96 -21.35 22.10
C ASN A 586 -1.09 -20.86 23.26
N SER A 587 -1.63 -19.84 23.93
CA SER A 587 -1.41 -19.54 25.35
C SER A 587 -2.14 -20.56 26.21
N THR A 588 -1.44 -21.61 26.62
CA THR A 588 -1.61 -22.30 27.91
C THR A 588 -0.45 -23.28 28.01
N THR A 589 0.33 -23.20 29.09
CA THR A 589 1.68 -23.77 29.27
C THR A 589 2.73 -23.09 28.38
N ILE A 590 3.71 -22.36 28.89
CA ILE A 590 4.89 -22.88 29.57
C ILE A 590 5.48 -21.77 30.46
N SER A 591 5.53 -22.01 31.77
CA SER A 591 6.61 -21.47 32.60
C SER A 591 7.87 -22.28 32.29
N PRO A 592 8.96 -21.70 31.78
CA PRO A 592 10.23 -22.40 31.74
C PRO A 592 10.90 -22.22 33.10
N SER A 593 10.52 -23.05 34.06
CA SER A 593 11.49 -23.40 35.10
C SER A 593 12.64 -24.15 34.42
N ALA A 594 13.82 -23.53 34.44
CA ALA A 594 15.12 -24.19 34.54
C ALA A 594 15.46 -25.31 33.54
N SER A 595 16.17 -24.96 32.46
CA SER A 595 17.31 -25.78 32.05
C SER A 595 18.60 -25.02 32.42
N PRO A 596 19.45 -25.55 33.32
CA PRO A 596 20.67 -24.90 33.77
C PRO A 596 21.79 -24.83 32.70
N ASN A 597 21.65 -25.57 31.60
CA ASN A 597 22.69 -25.70 30.57
C ASN A 597 22.08 -25.42 29.19
N PRO A 598 22.35 -24.25 28.55
CA PRO A 598 22.06 -24.10 27.13
C PRO A 598 22.91 -25.11 26.34
N PRO A 599 22.36 -25.80 25.33
CA PRO A 599 23.08 -26.84 24.60
C PRO A 599 24.34 -26.33 23.86
N PHE A 600 24.47 -25.00 23.65
CA PHE A 600 25.63 -24.40 23.00
C PHE A 600 26.13 -23.12 23.69
N PRO A 601 27.46 -22.90 23.72
CA PRO A 601 28.02 -21.59 24.00
C PRO A 601 27.56 -20.56 22.96
N VAL A 602 27.18 -19.37 23.41
CA VAL A 602 26.71 -18.24 22.56
C VAL A 602 27.74 -17.82 21.49
N ASP A 603 29.01 -18.19 21.67
CA ASP A 603 30.11 -17.89 20.76
C ASP A 603 30.36 -18.99 19.70
N SER A 604 29.60 -20.07 19.72
CA SER A 604 29.72 -21.13 18.71
C SER A 604 29.29 -20.65 17.32
N SER A 605 30.06 -21.04 16.30
CA SER A 605 29.78 -20.72 14.91
C SER A 605 28.73 -21.67 14.33
N ILE A 606 27.53 -21.15 14.04
CA ILE A 606 26.46 -21.92 13.41
C ILE A 606 26.78 -22.19 11.95
N VAL A 607 27.22 -21.17 11.22
CA VAL A 607 27.60 -21.28 9.81
C VAL A 607 29.12 -21.42 9.68
N PRO A 608 29.65 -22.52 9.11
CA PRO A 608 31.08 -22.69 8.91
C PRO A 608 31.66 -21.69 7.90
N GLY A 609 32.89 -21.21 8.15
CA GLY A 609 33.68 -20.51 7.12
C GLY A 609 33.25 -19.07 6.76
N VAL A 610 32.15 -18.55 7.32
CA VAL A 610 31.67 -17.20 6.99
C VAL A 610 32.32 -16.10 7.85
N ARG A 611 32.46 -14.91 7.26
CA ARG A 611 33.04 -13.73 7.92
C ARG A 611 32.18 -13.19 9.07
N SER A 612 30.86 -13.38 8.99
CA SER A 612 29.89 -12.90 9.98
C SER A 612 30.07 -13.52 11.36
N ASN A 613 30.77 -14.65 11.49
CA ASN A 613 31.16 -15.24 12.77
C ASN A 613 31.96 -14.26 13.65
N LYS A 614 32.62 -13.26 13.05
CA LYS A 614 33.36 -12.21 13.77
C LYS A 614 32.50 -11.00 14.16
N TRP A 615 31.25 -10.94 13.74
CA TRP A 615 30.34 -9.79 13.94
C TRP A 615 29.43 -9.99 15.16
N THR A 616 30.02 -10.22 16.34
CA THR A 616 29.31 -10.63 17.57
C THR A 616 28.22 -9.65 18.05
N LYS A 617 28.29 -8.37 17.63
CA LYS A 617 27.30 -7.32 17.96
C LYS A 617 26.39 -6.92 16.79
N SER A 618 26.50 -7.56 15.63
CA SER A 618 25.70 -7.22 14.45
C SER A 618 24.49 -8.13 14.34
N TRP A 619 23.31 -7.54 14.13
CA TRP A 619 22.09 -8.29 13.81
C TRP A 619 22.27 -9.16 12.56
N LYS A 620 23.13 -8.73 11.62
CA LYS A 620 23.43 -9.43 10.36
C LYS A 620 24.03 -10.82 10.60
N LYS A 621 24.77 -11.04 11.71
CA LYS A 621 25.27 -12.37 12.07
C LYS A 621 24.10 -13.35 12.23
N TYR A 622 23.15 -13.01 13.11
CA TYR A 622 22.00 -13.85 13.43
C TYR A 622 21.06 -14.03 12.23
N PHE A 623 20.91 -13.00 11.41
CA PHE A 623 20.15 -13.10 10.17
C PHE A 623 20.78 -14.09 9.16
N ILE A 624 22.11 -14.07 9.00
CA ILE A 624 22.84 -15.04 8.16
C ILE A 624 22.67 -16.46 8.67
N GLU A 625 22.72 -16.65 9.99
CA GLU A 625 22.51 -17.96 10.60
C GLU A 625 21.10 -18.47 10.33
N LEU A 626 20.08 -17.63 10.46
CA LEU A 626 18.69 -17.97 10.10
C LEU A 626 18.56 -18.34 8.62
N VAL A 627 19.11 -17.52 7.71
CA VAL A 627 19.08 -17.74 6.26
C VAL A 627 19.73 -19.08 5.91
N TYR A 628 20.89 -19.37 6.50
CA TYR A 628 21.59 -20.64 6.30
C TYR A 628 20.78 -21.84 6.80
N LEU A 629 20.28 -21.76 8.03
CA LEU A 629 19.56 -22.86 8.65
C LEU A 629 18.25 -23.14 7.94
N ARG A 630 17.57 -22.14 7.36
CA ARG A 630 16.31 -22.32 6.64
C ARG A 630 16.47 -22.59 5.15
N GLY A 631 17.67 -22.40 4.59
CA GLY A 631 17.87 -22.42 3.15
C GLY A 631 17.16 -21.26 2.45
N TYR A 632 17.01 -20.11 3.11
CA TYR A 632 16.47 -18.91 2.48
C TYR A 632 17.47 -18.34 1.48
N VAL A 633 16.94 -17.65 0.47
CA VAL A 633 17.74 -16.88 -0.49
C VAL A 633 17.37 -15.42 -0.44
N MET A 634 18.30 -14.58 -0.90
CA MET A 634 18.05 -13.16 -1.07
C MET A 634 18.22 -12.79 -2.53
N LEU A 635 17.25 -12.11 -3.12
CA LEU A 635 17.29 -11.70 -4.53
C LEU A 635 18.03 -10.37 -4.71
N TYR A 636 19.02 -10.34 -5.60
CA TYR A 636 19.84 -9.16 -5.87
C TYR A 636 19.69 -8.70 -7.33
N PRO A 637 19.39 -7.40 -7.55
CA PRO A 637 19.54 -6.80 -8.87
C PRO A 637 21.01 -6.78 -9.26
N ASN A 638 21.31 -7.09 -10.52
CA ASN A 638 22.67 -7.13 -11.06
C ASN A 638 22.68 -6.49 -12.45
N TYR A 639 22.58 -5.16 -12.48
CA TYR A 639 22.64 -4.38 -13.71
C TYR A 639 24.09 -4.07 -14.11
N ASP A 640 24.29 -3.75 -15.39
CA ASP A 640 25.59 -3.36 -15.91
C ASP A 640 26.11 -2.08 -15.20
N ASP A 641 27.44 -1.91 -15.20
CA ASP A 641 28.15 -0.82 -14.54
C ASP A 641 27.87 -0.64 -13.05
N PHE A 642 27.38 -1.72 -12.40
CA PHE A 642 26.97 -1.70 -11.00
C PHE A 642 25.89 -0.66 -10.71
N VAL A 643 25.04 -0.36 -11.69
CA VAL A 643 23.87 0.49 -11.42
C VAL A 643 22.94 -0.20 -10.44
N SER A 644 22.50 0.55 -9.44
CA SER A 644 21.75 0.02 -8.29
C SER A 644 20.49 0.82 -8.02
N LEU A 645 19.57 0.20 -7.31
CA LEU A 645 18.33 0.81 -6.86
C LEU A 645 18.46 1.46 -5.47
N SER A 646 19.57 1.19 -4.79
CA SER A 646 19.98 1.88 -3.56
C SER A 646 21.49 2.09 -3.53
N THR A 647 21.93 3.16 -2.89
CA THR A 647 23.34 3.47 -2.65
C THR A 647 23.55 3.73 -1.16
N ASN A 648 24.71 3.34 -0.64
CA ASN A 648 25.07 3.62 0.76
C ASN A 648 26.16 4.70 0.78
N HIS A 649 25.94 5.70 1.61
CA HIS A 649 26.91 6.73 1.89
C HIS A 649 27.72 6.32 3.11
N LEU A 650 29.04 6.23 2.95
CA LEU A 650 29.91 5.98 4.08
C LEU A 650 29.81 7.18 5.05
N GLU A 651 29.21 6.96 6.22
CA GLU A 651 29.07 7.96 7.29
C GLU A 651 29.95 7.62 8.49
N VAL A 652 30.54 8.63 9.13
CA VAL A 652 31.32 8.45 10.37
C VAL A 652 30.40 7.97 11.50
N GLY A 653 30.81 6.94 12.24
CA GLY A 653 29.97 6.35 13.29
C GLY A 653 30.63 5.18 14.02
N SER A 654 29.83 4.32 14.64
CA SER A 654 30.33 3.21 15.47
C SER A 654 31.27 2.24 14.75
N HIS A 655 31.18 2.14 13.42
CA HIS A 655 31.97 1.23 12.59
C HIS A 655 33.02 1.93 11.71
N VAL A 656 32.98 3.27 11.60
CA VAL A 656 33.86 4.06 10.74
C VAL A 656 34.45 5.19 11.57
N ARG A 657 35.75 5.07 11.88
CA ARG A 657 36.49 6.12 12.60
C ARG A 657 36.86 7.25 11.64
N GLY A 658 37.01 8.47 12.16
CA GLY A 658 37.54 9.59 11.39
C GLY A 658 38.95 9.28 10.90
N GLU A 659 39.12 9.18 9.58
CA GLU A 659 40.40 8.94 8.91
C GLU A 659 40.81 10.17 8.09
N PRO A 660 42.09 10.31 7.71
CA PRO A 660 42.55 11.39 6.84
C PRO A 660 41.73 11.46 5.53
N GLY A 661 41.47 12.66 5.03
CA GLY A 661 40.52 12.93 3.94
C GLY A 661 40.68 12.05 2.69
N GLU A 662 41.92 11.82 2.21
CA GLU A 662 42.14 10.97 1.03
C GLU A 662 41.82 9.49 1.25
N VAL A 663 42.07 8.97 2.46
CA VAL A 663 41.78 7.57 2.81
C VAL A 663 40.27 7.38 2.98
N TYR A 664 39.62 8.36 3.61
CA TYR A 664 38.17 8.40 3.74
C TYR A 664 37.48 8.45 2.37
N GLU A 665 37.91 9.32 1.46
CA GLU A 665 37.35 9.43 0.12
C GLU A 665 37.56 8.15 -0.70
N ARG A 666 38.72 7.50 -0.58
CA ARG A 666 38.96 6.21 -1.23
C ARG A 666 38.03 5.14 -0.68
N LYS A 667 37.78 5.10 0.63
CA LYS A 667 36.83 4.18 1.25
C LYS A 667 35.40 4.50 0.85
N LYS A 668 35.00 5.77 0.82
CA LYS A 668 33.66 6.21 0.42
C LYS A 668 33.29 5.70 -0.99
N ARG A 669 34.22 5.78 -1.94
CA ARG A 669 34.04 5.23 -3.30
C ARG A 669 33.80 3.71 -3.33
N LEU A 670 34.22 2.98 -2.31
CA LEU A 670 33.96 1.55 -2.18
C LEU A 670 32.58 1.24 -1.61
N PHE A 671 31.73 2.21 -1.29
CA PHE A 671 30.40 1.99 -0.68
C PHE A 671 29.28 2.56 -1.54
N SER A 672 29.58 3.64 -2.25
CA SER A 672 28.66 4.29 -3.16
C SER A 672 28.64 3.58 -4.52
N LEU A 673 27.42 3.35 -5.01
CA LEU A 673 27.12 2.93 -6.37
C LEU A 673 26.33 3.99 -7.12
N PRO A 674 26.40 4.00 -8.47
CA PRO A 674 25.53 4.81 -9.30
C PRO A 674 24.07 4.36 -9.12
N LEU A 675 23.20 5.30 -8.79
CA LEU A 675 21.76 5.05 -8.70
C LEU A 675 21.14 5.01 -10.11
N MET A 676 20.23 4.06 -10.31
CA MET A 676 19.41 3.98 -11.51
C MET A 676 18.58 5.26 -11.66
N ARG A 677 18.63 5.87 -12.83
CA ARG A 677 17.91 7.11 -13.15
C ARG A 677 16.63 6.78 -13.92
N LEU A 678 15.70 7.74 -13.93
CA LEU A 678 14.51 7.67 -14.77
C LEU A 678 14.91 7.77 -16.25
N VAL A 679 14.42 6.82 -17.05
CA VAL A 679 14.62 6.79 -18.51
C VAL A 679 13.25 7.01 -19.15
N GLY A 680 13.08 8.05 -19.99
CA GLY A 680 11.78 8.38 -20.58
C GLY A 680 11.76 9.66 -21.43
N ALA A 681 10.66 9.90 -22.16
CA ALA A 681 10.53 11.00 -23.12
C ALA A 681 10.64 12.42 -22.49
N LEU A 682 10.27 12.58 -21.22
CA LEU A 682 10.38 13.84 -20.48
C LEU A 682 11.80 14.10 -19.93
N ALA A 683 12.65 13.08 -19.83
CA ALA A 683 14.07 13.25 -19.50
C ALA A 683 14.89 13.84 -20.66
N ARG A 684 14.29 14.01 -21.84
CA ARG A 684 14.93 14.60 -23.04
C ARG A 684 14.98 16.13 -23.04
N GLY A 685 14.40 16.79 -22.04
CA GLY A 685 14.34 18.25 -21.93
C GLY A 685 15.54 18.90 -21.23
N ASP A 686 16.33 18.12 -20.49
CA ASP A 686 17.59 18.56 -19.89
C ASP A 686 18.72 17.89 -20.68
N GLY A 687 19.74 18.64 -21.10
CA GLY A 687 20.73 18.22 -22.12
C GLY A 687 21.62 17.00 -21.77
N ASP A 688 21.30 16.26 -20.71
CA ASP A 688 21.92 14.99 -20.33
C ASP A 688 21.07 13.85 -20.88
N VAL A 689 21.40 13.40 -22.09
CA VAL A 689 20.82 12.17 -22.65
C VAL A 689 21.04 11.07 -21.62
N GLY A 690 19.97 10.53 -21.01
CA GLY A 690 20.08 9.49 -19.98
C GLY A 690 20.76 8.23 -20.52
N HIS A 691 22.08 8.16 -20.42
CA HIS A 691 22.90 7.01 -20.75
C HIS A 691 23.05 6.17 -19.48
N GLY A 692 22.21 5.15 -19.33
CA GLY A 692 22.30 4.21 -18.21
C GLY A 692 21.27 3.08 -18.32
N PRO A 693 21.49 1.94 -17.67
CA PRO A 693 20.58 0.80 -17.69
C PRO A 693 19.24 1.15 -17.03
N GLY A 694 18.15 0.75 -17.66
CA GLY A 694 16.78 0.80 -17.14
C GLY A 694 16.38 -0.48 -16.42
N LEU A 695 15.21 -0.44 -15.78
CA LEU A 695 14.69 -1.55 -14.96
C LEU A 695 14.56 -2.87 -15.74
N LEU A 696 14.26 -2.78 -17.04
CA LEU A 696 14.06 -3.93 -17.94
C LEU A 696 15.31 -4.31 -18.73
N ASP A 697 16.48 -3.73 -18.44
CA ASP A 697 17.76 -4.20 -18.99
C ASP A 697 18.22 -5.48 -18.27
N LEU A 698 17.36 -6.48 -18.35
CA LEU A 698 17.49 -7.83 -17.82
C LEU A 698 17.43 -8.83 -18.99
N PRO A 699 17.94 -10.05 -18.83
CA PRO A 699 17.80 -11.10 -19.83
C PRO A 699 16.32 -11.35 -20.18
N GLY A 700 15.96 -11.15 -21.45
CA GLY A 700 14.56 -11.30 -21.90
C GLY A 700 13.66 -10.10 -21.60
N ALA A 701 14.23 -8.98 -21.13
CA ALA A 701 13.51 -7.75 -20.82
C ALA A 701 12.35 -7.93 -19.82
N ALA A 702 12.51 -8.87 -18.89
CA ALA A 702 11.57 -9.24 -17.83
C ALA A 702 12.33 -9.93 -16.68
N LEU A 703 11.68 -10.07 -15.51
CA LEU A 703 12.18 -10.93 -14.45
C LEU A 703 12.14 -12.41 -14.89
N PRO A 704 13.22 -13.18 -14.71
CA PRO A 704 13.23 -14.61 -15.01
C PRO A 704 12.16 -15.38 -14.25
N GLU A 705 11.84 -16.58 -14.73
CA GLU A 705 11.10 -17.56 -13.91
C GLU A 705 11.95 -17.98 -12.70
N TRP A 706 11.28 -18.36 -11.61
CA TRP A 706 11.93 -18.70 -10.33
C TRP A 706 12.99 -19.80 -10.47
N ASP A 707 12.67 -20.87 -11.20
CA ASP A 707 13.52 -22.04 -11.45
C ASP A 707 14.75 -21.72 -12.32
N ARG A 708 14.73 -20.59 -13.03
CA ARG A 708 15.84 -20.13 -13.88
C ARG A 708 16.82 -19.21 -13.14
N LEU A 709 16.53 -18.84 -11.90
CA LEU A 709 17.40 -17.97 -11.14
C LEU A 709 18.64 -18.73 -10.60
N PRO A 710 19.86 -18.24 -10.84
CA PRO A 710 21.09 -18.85 -10.34
C PRO A 710 21.26 -18.69 -8.82
N VAL A 711 21.26 -19.78 -8.07
CA VAL A 711 21.45 -19.74 -6.61
C VAL A 711 22.93 -19.75 -6.24
N LEU A 712 23.33 -18.85 -5.34
CA LEU A 712 24.68 -18.83 -4.76
C LEU A 712 24.63 -19.10 -3.25
N ASP A 713 25.52 -19.97 -2.79
CA ASP A 713 25.69 -20.23 -1.36
C ASP A 713 26.45 -19.08 -0.64
N LEU A 714 26.62 -19.23 0.69
CA LEU A 714 27.21 -18.17 1.53
C LEU A 714 28.69 -17.95 1.24
N LEU A 715 29.32 -18.87 0.52
CA LEU A 715 30.71 -18.82 0.10
C LEU A 715 30.84 -18.29 -1.34
N GLY A 716 29.71 -18.03 -2.02
CA GLY A 716 29.63 -17.53 -3.38
C GLY A 716 29.82 -18.62 -4.43
N GLU A 717 29.59 -19.89 -4.08
CA GLU A 717 29.60 -21.02 -5.00
C GLU A 717 28.20 -21.29 -5.55
N VAL A 718 28.11 -21.79 -6.79
CA VAL A 718 26.83 -22.13 -7.44
C VAL A 718 26.20 -23.32 -6.73
N SER A 719 24.90 -23.23 -6.45
CA SER A 719 24.11 -24.26 -5.77
C SER A 719 22.69 -24.34 -6.37
N SER A 720 21.87 -25.27 -5.89
CA SER A 720 20.41 -25.26 -6.08
C SER A 720 19.69 -24.90 -4.77
N MET A 721 18.39 -24.63 -4.87
CA MET A 721 17.50 -24.42 -3.72
C MET A 721 17.45 -25.65 -2.81
N GLU A 722 17.33 -26.84 -3.39
CA GLU A 722 17.34 -28.10 -2.64
C GLU A 722 18.68 -28.30 -1.93
N GLY A 723 19.79 -27.91 -2.59
CA GLY A 723 21.13 -28.02 -2.03
C GLY A 723 21.36 -27.12 -0.82
N ILE A 724 20.91 -25.85 -0.84
CA ILE A 724 21.03 -24.97 0.33
C ILE A 724 20.10 -25.41 1.47
N GLN A 725 18.91 -25.91 1.15
CA GLN A 725 17.96 -26.42 2.14
C GLN A 725 18.50 -27.67 2.83
N ALA A 726 18.97 -28.66 2.06
CA ALA A 726 19.55 -29.88 2.62
C ALA A 726 20.77 -29.59 3.51
N ARG A 727 21.60 -28.59 3.17
CA ARG A 727 22.71 -28.15 4.04
C ARG A 727 22.22 -27.51 5.35
N GLY A 728 21.17 -26.69 5.28
CA GLY A 728 20.53 -26.12 6.46
C GLY A 728 19.97 -27.23 7.37
N ASP A 729 19.23 -28.17 6.77
CA ASP A 729 18.62 -29.32 7.46
C ASP A 729 19.68 -30.22 8.12
N GLN A 730 20.74 -30.57 7.38
CA GLN A 730 21.88 -31.31 7.90
C GLN A 730 22.53 -30.56 9.07
N ARG A 731 22.73 -29.25 8.95
CA ARG A 731 23.33 -28.46 10.03
C ARG A 731 22.44 -28.43 11.27
N ARG A 732 21.11 -28.34 11.12
CA ARG A 732 20.18 -28.45 12.25
C ARG A 732 20.28 -29.80 12.94
N ALA A 733 20.45 -30.89 12.18
CA ALA A 733 20.67 -32.23 12.73
C ALA A 733 22.02 -32.36 13.46
N GLU A 734 23.11 -31.80 12.91
CA GLU A 734 24.44 -31.79 13.56
C GLU A 734 24.49 -30.97 14.85
N LEU A 735 23.65 -29.93 14.94
CA LEU A 735 23.52 -29.13 16.14
C LEU A 735 22.71 -29.85 17.23
N ASP A 736 22.34 -31.12 17.06
CA ASP A 736 21.75 -31.98 18.10
C ASP A 736 20.47 -31.42 18.73
N VAL A 737 19.82 -30.46 18.07
CA VAL A 737 18.69 -29.72 18.67
C VAL A 737 17.39 -30.53 18.51
N CYS A 738 17.19 -31.29 17.42
CA CYS A 738 15.89 -31.88 17.03
C CYS A 738 15.99 -33.35 16.57
N VAL A 739 16.22 -34.32 17.45
CA VAL A 739 16.04 -35.75 17.08
C VAL A 739 14.59 -36.14 17.36
N GLY A 740 13.81 -36.46 16.32
CA GLY A 740 12.46 -37.04 16.43
C GLY A 740 11.27 -36.07 16.48
N VAL A 741 11.47 -34.80 16.13
CA VAL A 741 10.39 -33.78 16.05
C VAL A 741 9.92 -33.60 14.61
N GLU A 742 8.62 -33.66 14.35
CA GLU A 742 8.05 -33.32 13.04
C GLU A 742 8.32 -31.85 12.72
N SER A 743 8.87 -31.58 11.52
CA SER A 743 9.12 -30.22 11.06
C SER A 743 7.80 -29.49 10.78
N LEU A 744 7.66 -28.29 11.33
CA LEU A 744 6.68 -27.27 10.95
C LEU A 744 7.38 -26.18 10.11
N PRO A 745 7.31 -26.26 8.77
CA PRO A 745 7.81 -25.22 7.88
C PRO A 745 7.36 -23.81 8.34
N ALA A 746 8.25 -22.82 8.29
CA ALA A 746 8.05 -21.44 8.74
C ALA A 746 7.86 -21.17 10.26
N SER A 747 7.69 -22.17 11.13
CA SER A 747 7.55 -21.95 12.57
C SER A 747 8.89 -21.68 13.27
N VAL A 748 9.07 -20.58 14.00
CA VAL A 748 10.31 -20.35 14.81
C VAL A 748 10.56 -21.47 15.82
N ARG A 749 9.52 -22.19 16.24
CA ARG A 749 9.66 -23.33 17.17
C ARG A 749 10.46 -24.47 16.55
N ASP A 750 10.48 -24.63 15.22
CA ASP A 750 11.35 -25.60 14.52
C ASP A 750 12.85 -25.30 14.71
N LEU A 751 13.22 -24.05 14.94
CA LEU A 751 14.61 -23.66 15.20
C LEU A 751 15.01 -23.86 16.66
N LEU A 752 14.02 -24.02 17.55
CA LEU A 752 14.21 -24.16 18.99
C LEU A 752 14.05 -25.60 19.49
N CYS A 753 13.56 -26.48 18.62
CA CYS A 753 13.28 -27.88 18.85
C CYS A 753 12.36 -28.15 20.02
N HIS A 754 11.15 -28.60 19.69
CA HIS A 754 10.19 -29.02 20.68
C HIS A 754 10.76 -30.16 21.54
N ILE A 755 11.02 -29.88 22.82
CA ILE A 755 10.82 -30.91 23.84
C ILE A 755 9.30 -31.09 23.90
N PRO A 756 8.77 -32.29 23.63
CA PRO A 756 7.35 -32.53 23.85
C PRO A 756 7.03 -32.31 25.32
N LEU A 757 5.94 -31.60 25.60
CA LEU A 757 5.36 -31.49 26.95
C LEU A 757 4.81 -32.84 27.40
#